data_AF-A0A1F3A162-F1
#
_entry.id   AF-A0A1F3A162-F1
#
_cell.length_a   1.000
_cell.length_b   1.000
_cell.length_c   1.000
_cell.angle_alpha   90.00
_cell.angle_beta   90.00
_cell.angle_gamma   90.00
#
_symmetry.space_group_name_H-M   'P 1'
#
loop_
_entity.id
_entity.type
_entity.pdbx_description
1 polymer ?
#
loop_
_entity_poly.entity_id
_entity_poly.type
_entity_poly.pdbx_seq_one_letter_code
_entity_poly.pdbx_strand_id
1 'polypeptide(L)'
;MTASPDEPQKPAAAAFDEAAKDLADHLSSLPKAAAPVLPAPKRVEPRRAPPPKAEAPSVQKAEAPSVQKAEAPSVQEDPAPAISAEPPAPLRAERPAPAAAIDPPVERLAPSLAEPPVIARRLGADTPTDAAPASDSARPTAAARAKARHKLKPPKVDGAEGNGGRKPRPLLREFGYLCVSLFFIGGIAGLGALFLVIAPWPEEGADLWAINRTPAIVIEDRFGREIAARGARYGEAVAIDELPPYLLKAFLSTEDRRFYEHHGVDLKGVTRAILANIRSNGKRTEGASTITQQLAKNLFLSPEQTYVRKAKEAMLAFWLEGRYSKDEILSLYINRIYYGAGAYGVENAAKTYFNKSARDVTLSEAALLAGLPQAPSTLAPTQNPLGAQDRAFEVIDNMRETGDITDFEAREARKNPPVIATGAANNDIGWFFDFVAEKARVLAGPGAIDIVIATTLDQKLQRDAQIAVNSVLDVDAKVSGALQGALIAYDNDGAVRAMVGGRSYIESQFNRATQAKRQPGSAFKPIVYAAGFENGLTPSSRFVDQPIDIAGWKPTNYDNKYRGSMRISEAVAKSINTIAVQVSEKIGRKKVIEMARRLGMSSEIPAGEAGIALGGFSATLEELTAAYIPFADGGLGVRPYAITSITDGRGKTLWRRNQKPPAPIMEKKIATEVTHVLYQVV
;
A
#
# COMPACT_ATOMS: atom_id res chain seq x y z
N MET A 1 54.24 -21.83 -24.31
CA MET A 1 55.16 -21.57 -23.18
C MET A 1 54.63 -22.30 -21.97
N THR A 2 55.43 -23.15 -21.35
CA THR A 2 55.09 -23.94 -20.16
C THR A 2 55.32 -23.12 -18.90
N ALA A 3 54.35 -23.06 -17.99
CA ALA A 3 54.51 -22.49 -16.65
C ALA A 3 54.53 -23.62 -15.61
N SER A 4 55.46 -23.51 -14.65
CA SER A 4 55.72 -24.55 -13.65
C SER A 4 54.82 -24.38 -12.42
N PRO A 5 54.36 -25.47 -11.77
CA PRO A 5 53.72 -25.41 -10.46
C PRO A 5 54.74 -25.73 -9.36
N ASP A 6 55.13 -24.75 -8.55
CA ASP A 6 55.57 -24.94 -7.16
C ASP A 6 55.88 -23.57 -6.51
N GLU A 7 54.88 -23.02 -5.82
CA GLU A 7 55.10 -21.99 -4.78
C GLU A 7 54.02 -22.15 -3.70
N PRO A 8 54.38 -22.33 -2.41
CA PRO A 8 53.41 -22.64 -1.37
C PRO A 8 52.60 -21.39 -0.97
N GLN A 9 51.28 -21.46 -1.10
CA GLN A 9 50.39 -20.37 -0.70
C GLN A 9 50.46 -20.11 0.82
N LYS A 10 50.90 -18.89 1.20
CA LYS A 10 50.77 -18.33 2.56
C LYS A 10 49.28 -18.42 2.97
N PRO A 11 48.93 -18.93 4.18
CA PRO A 11 47.53 -19.00 4.60
C PRO A 11 46.92 -17.60 4.73
N ALA A 12 45.71 -17.41 4.20
CA ALA A 12 45.07 -16.10 4.01
C ALA A 12 44.93 -15.24 5.29
N ALA A 13 44.92 -15.86 6.47
CA ALA A 13 44.93 -15.15 7.76
C ALA A 13 46.19 -14.29 7.95
N ALA A 14 47.37 -14.79 7.58
CA ALA A 14 48.63 -14.08 7.77
C ALA A 14 48.74 -12.82 6.88
N ALA A 15 48.16 -12.85 5.68
CA ALA A 15 48.12 -11.70 4.78
C ALA A 15 47.15 -10.60 5.29
N PHE A 16 46.13 -10.97 6.06
CA PHE A 16 45.17 -10.02 6.62
C PHE A 16 45.76 -9.26 7.82
N ASP A 17 46.49 -9.95 8.71
CA ASP A 17 47.20 -9.31 9.83
C ASP A 17 48.34 -8.39 9.34
N GLU A 18 49.06 -8.80 8.29
CA GLU A 18 50.13 -8.01 7.67
C GLU A 18 49.55 -6.71 7.06
N ALA A 19 48.43 -6.79 6.32
CA ALA A 19 47.73 -5.62 5.78
C ALA A 19 47.08 -4.72 6.85
N ALA A 20 46.55 -5.30 7.94
CA ALA A 20 45.97 -4.55 9.04
C ALA A 20 47.05 -3.75 9.81
N LYS A 21 48.25 -4.33 9.95
CA LYS A 21 49.40 -3.66 10.55
C LYS A 21 49.93 -2.51 9.69
N ASP A 22 50.12 -2.73 8.39
CA ASP A 22 50.53 -1.67 7.46
C ASP A 22 49.54 -0.50 7.44
N LEU A 23 48.23 -0.77 7.54
CA LEU A 23 47.21 0.26 7.66
C LEU A 23 47.32 1.03 8.99
N ALA A 24 47.58 0.34 10.11
CA ALA A 24 47.75 0.97 11.42
C ALA A 24 49.02 1.86 11.47
N ASP A 25 50.13 1.39 10.92
CA ASP A 25 51.38 2.13 10.83
C ASP A 25 51.24 3.33 9.87
N HIS A 26 50.53 3.17 8.74
CA HIS A 26 50.22 4.28 7.83
C HIS A 26 49.35 5.35 8.51
N LEU A 27 48.26 4.97 9.19
CA LEU A 27 47.41 5.90 9.93
C LEU A 27 48.17 6.62 11.07
N SER A 28 49.12 5.93 11.70
CA SER A 28 50.00 6.51 12.73
C SER A 28 51.01 7.51 12.18
N SER A 29 51.37 7.39 10.89
CA SER A 29 52.32 8.28 10.20
C SER A 29 51.71 9.58 9.67
N LEU A 30 50.37 9.70 9.64
CA LEU A 30 49.69 10.89 9.13
C LEU A 30 49.89 12.11 10.07
N PRO A 31 50.28 13.28 9.54
CA PRO A 31 50.47 14.47 10.36
C PRO A 31 49.13 14.92 10.97
N LYS A 32 49.09 15.08 12.30
CA LYS A 32 47.91 15.59 13.00
C LYS A 32 47.57 16.99 12.51
N ALA A 33 46.52 17.10 11.69
CA ALA A 33 45.99 18.38 11.27
C ALA A 33 45.56 19.21 12.48
N ALA A 34 46.07 20.45 12.58
CA ALA A 34 45.69 21.38 13.63
C ALA A 34 44.20 21.71 13.51
N ALA A 35 43.43 21.51 14.58
CA ALA A 35 42.01 21.84 14.60
C ALA A 35 41.81 23.36 14.40
N PRO A 36 40.85 23.80 13.58
CA PRO A 36 40.54 25.22 13.45
C PRO A 36 39.97 25.76 14.77
N VAL A 37 40.60 26.79 15.31
CA VAL A 37 40.11 27.50 16.51
C VAL A 37 38.83 28.24 16.15
N LEU A 38 37.69 27.72 16.59
CA LEU A 38 36.41 28.41 16.50
C LEU A 38 36.40 29.62 17.44
N PRO A 39 36.00 30.83 16.98
CA PRO A 39 35.84 31.98 17.86
C PRO A 39 34.66 31.75 18.82
N ALA A 40 34.83 32.14 20.08
CA ALA A 40 33.82 31.94 21.13
C ALA A 40 32.49 32.65 20.80
N PRO A 41 31.33 32.06 21.17
CA PRO A 41 30.03 32.65 20.88
C PRO A 41 29.85 33.97 21.65
N LYS A 42 29.50 35.04 20.92
CA LYS A 42 29.12 36.32 21.55
C LYS A 42 27.83 36.12 22.36
N ARG A 43 27.88 36.52 23.63
CA ARG A 43 26.76 36.51 24.58
C ARG A 43 25.62 37.37 24.02
N VAL A 44 24.48 36.76 23.69
CA VAL A 44 23.27 37.48 23.29
C VAL A 44 22.54 37.92 24.56
N GLU A 45 22.35 39.23 24.74
CA GLU A 45 21.51 39.77 25.80
C GLU A 45 20.02 39.47 25.54
N PRO A 46 19.21 39.20 26.57
CA PRO A 46 17.78 38.94 26.40
C PRO A 46 17.07 40.20 25.89
N ARG A 47 16.38 40.08 24.74
CA ARG A 47 15.51 41.15 24.24
C ARG A 47 14.40 41.45 25.25
N ARG A 48 14.28 42.72 25.65
CA ARG A 48 13.13 43.22 26.42
C ARG A 48 11.82 43.00 25.64
N ALA A 49 10.73 42.76 26.38
CA ALA A 49 9.38 42.66 25.85
C ALA A 49 8.94 43.97 25.16
N PRO A 50 8.05 43.90 24.14
CA PRO A 50 7.53 45.10 23.49
C PRO A 50 6.56 45.87 24.41
N PRO A 51 6.54 47.22 24.34
CA PRO A 51 5.55 48.03 25.05
C PRO A 51 4.15 47.88 24.43
N PRO A 52 3.07 48.16 25.19
CA PRO A 52 1.69 48.08 24.69
C PRO A 52 1.40 49.16 23.65
N LYS A 53 0.41 48.89 22.78
CA LYS A 53 -0.04 49.83 21.74
C LYS A 53 -0.61 51.10 22.38
N ALA A 54 -0.10 52.26 21.96
CA ALA A 54 -0.76 53.54 22.18
C ALA A 54 -1.76 53.82 21.03
N GLU A 55 -2.95 54.29 21.37
CA GLU A 55 -3.88 54.88 20.40
C GLU A 55 -3.35 56.25 19.93
N ALA A 56 -3.68 56.63 18.69
CA ALA A 56 -3.48 57.98 18.16
C ALA A 56 -4.69 58.38 17.31
N PRO A 57 -5.04 59.68 17.25
CA PRO A 57 -6.44 60.09 17.13
C PRO A 57 -6.93 60.37 15.70
N SER A 58 -8.25 60.49 15.58
CA SER A 58 -8.94 61.11 14.46
C SER A 58 -8.69 62.63 14.40
N VAL A 59 -8.60 63.21 13.20
CA VAL A 59 -9.03 64.61 12.91
C VAL A 59 -9.11 64.91 11.39
N GLN A 60 -10.32 65.32 10.99
CA GLN A 60 -10.72 66.32 9.97
C GLN A 60 -10.42 66.19 8.45
N LYS A 61 -11.49 66.49 7.69
CA LYS A 61 -11.51 66.93 6.28
C LYS A 61 -10.82 68.28 6.09
N ALA A 62 -10.29 68.51 4.89
CA ALA A 62 -10.14 69.84 4.29
C ALA A 62 -10.62 69.80 2.82
N GLU A 63 -11.07 70.95 2.30
CA GLU A 63 -11.74 71.07 1.00
C GLU A 63 -10.78 71.31 -0.19
N ALA A 64 -11.36 71.32 -1.39
CA ALA A 64 -10.66 71.57 -2.66
C ALA A 64 -10.19 73.03 -2.81
N PRO A 65 -9.46 73.33 -3.90
CA PRO A 65 -10.14 74.15 -4.90
C PRO A 65 -10.07 73.61 -6.32
N SER A 66 -11.06 74.02 -7.12
CA SER A 66 -11.13 73.87 -8.58
C SER A 66 -10.28 74.95 -9.29
N VAL A 67 -10.02 74.79 -10.60
CA VAL A 67 -10.26 75.82 -11.64
C VAL A 67 -9.82 75.38 -13.06
N GLN A 68 -10.70 75.69 -14.02
CA GLN A 68 -10.52 75.87 -15.48
C GLN A 68 -10.35 74.69 -16.46
N LYS A 69 -10.76 75.05 -17.69
CA LYS A 69 -11.17 74.25 -18.85
C LYS A 69 -10.55 74.93 -20.08
N ALA A 70 -10.03 74.18 -21.03
CA ALA A 70 -9.63 74.69 -22.35
C ALA A 70 -10.00 73.68 -23.44
N GLU A 71 -10.36 74.17 -24.62
CA GLU A 71 -10.97 73.41 -25.71
C GLU A 71 -9.94 72.92 -26.76
N ALA A 72 -10.43 72.17 -27.75
CA ALA A 72 -9.65 71.41 -28.73
C ALA A 72 -9.00 72.28 -29.84
N PRO A 73 -8.40 71.66 -30.88
CA PRO A 73 -9.25 71.29 -32.02
C PRO A 73 -9.01 69.89 -32.61
N SER A 74 -10.02 69.45 -33.37
CA SER A 74 -10.11 68.21 -34.15
C SER A 74 -9.38 68.25 -35.49
N VAL A 75 -9.02 67.08 -36.02
CA VAL A 75 -8.87 66.83 -37.47
C VAL A 75 -9.73 65.62 -37.85
N GLN A 76 -10.34 65.68 -39.04
CA GLN A 76 -11.34 64.72 -39.54
C GLN A 76 -10.69 63.65 -40.43
N GLU A 77 -11.25 62.44 -40.45
CA GLU A 77 -11.12 61.47 -41.55
C GLU A 77 -12.49 60.89 -41.90
N ASP A 78 -12.82 60.88 -43.20
CA ASP A 78 -13.89 60.13 -43.88
C ASP A 78 -13.79 60.43 -45.41
N PRO A 79 -14.34 59.64 -46.36
CA PRO A 79 -15.16 58.43 -46.19
C PRO A 79 -14.82 57.22 -47.12
N ALA A 80 -15.46 56.06 -46.81
CA ALA A 80 -16.12 55.00 -47.63
C ALA A 80 -15.79 54.78 -49.15
N PRO A 81 -16.10 53.59 -49.79
CA PRO A 81 -17.10 52.58 -49.40
C PRO A 81 -16.71 51.07 -49.60
N ALA A 82 -17.71 50.18 -49.42
CA ALA A 82 -17.60 48.73 -49.28
C ALA A 82 -17.96 47.89 -50.53
N ILE A 83 -17.65 46.57 -50.50
CA ILE A 83 -18.44 45.50 -51.15
C ILE A 83 -18.50 44.26 -50.23
N SER A 84 -19.66 43.59 -50.20
CA SER A 84 -20.06 42.51 -49.28
C SER A 84 -19.61 41.09 -49.67
N ALA A 85 -19.52 40.20 -48.66
CA ALA A 85 -19.90 38.78 -48.77
C ALA A 85 -20.18 38.19 -47.37
N GLU A 86 -21.32 37.53 -47.19
CA GLU A 86 -21.79 36.96 -45.91
C GLU A 86 -22.11 35.46 -46.06
N PRO A 87 -21.68 34.62 -45.10
CA PRO A 87 -22.31 33.33 -44.81
C PRO A 87 -22.77 33.21 -43.33
N PRO A 88 -23.66 32.26 -43.00
CA PRO A 88 -24.73 32.51 -42.00
C PRO A 88 -24.39 32.22 -40.53
N ALA A 89 -25.24 32.78 -39.66
CA ALA A 89 -25.13 32.72 -38.20
C ALA A 89 -25.38 31.33 -37.57
N PRO A 90 -24.71 30.99 -36.45
CA PRO A 90 -25.00 29.79 -35.66
C PRO A 90 -26.19 29.99 -34.70
N LEU A 91 -26.82 28.88 -34.34
CA LEU A 91 -28.03 28.80 -33.51
C LEU A 91 -27.82 29.27 -32.05
N ARG A 92 -28.88 29.85 -31.47
CA ARG A 92 -28.98 30.16 -30.03
C ARG A 92 -28.83 28.90 -29.18
N ALA A 93 -27.95 28.96 -28.18
CA ALA A 93 -28.06 28.15 -26.96
C ALA A 93 -28.55 29.06 -25.82
N GLU A 94 -29.52 28.58 -25.04
CA GLU A 94 -30.13 29.33 -23.94
C GLU A 94 -29.18 29.43 -22.73
N ARG A 95 -29.24 30.55 -22.00
CA ARG A 95 -28.52 30.74 -20.74
C ARG A 95 -29.39 30.25 -19.56
N PRO A 96 -28.91 29.33 -18.70
CA PRO A 96 -29.49 29.16 -17.37
C PRO A 96 -29.03 30.29 -16.42
N ALA A 97 -29.88 30.59 -15.44
CA ALA A 97 -29.67 31.60 -14.40
C ALA A 97 -28.61 31.16 -13.35
N PRO A 98 -28.03 32.09 -12.56
CA PRO A 98 -27.00 31.74 -11.58
C PRO A 98 -27.58 30.99 -10.37
N ALA A 99 -27.00 29.82 -10.06
CA ALA A 99 -27.31 29.08 -8.84
C ALA A 99 -26.54 29.64 -7.63
N ALA A 100 -27.19 29.61 -6.46
CA ALA A 100 -26.65 30.17 -5.21
C ALA A 100 -25.52 29.32 -4.60
N ALA A 101 -24.82 29.91 -3.63
CA ALA A 101 -23.71 29.28 -2.91
C ALA A 101 -24.14 28.00 -2.16
N ILE A 102 -23.20 27.05 -2.04
CA ILE A 102 -23.33 25.83 -1.24
C ILE A 102 -22.17 25.80 -0.24
N ASP A 103 -22.51 25.66 1.05
CA ASP A 103 -21.58 25.60 2.17
C ASP A 103 -20.74 24.29 2.21
N PRO A 104 -19.59 24.28 2.88
CA PRO A 104 -18.70 23.11 2.95
C PRO A 104 -19.27 21.97 3.84
N PRO A 105 -18.89 20.70 3.56
CA PRO A 105 -19.40 19.55 4.29
C PRO A 105 -18.81 19.38 5.70
N VAL A 106 -19.63 18.75 6.55
CA VAL A 106 -19.52 18.77 8.02
C VAL A 106 -18.46 17.79 8.59
N GLU A 107 -17.94 18.22 9.73
CA GLU A 107 -17.08 17.54 10.70
C GLU A 107 -17.55 16.12 11.08
N ARG A 108 -16.63 15.14 11.10
CA ARG A 108 -16.96 13.75 11.49
C ARG A 108 -16.92 13.59 13.00
N LEU A 109 -18.11 13.58 13.61
CA LEU A 109 -18.32 13.18 15.01
C LEU A 109 -17.99 11.69 15.22
N ALA A 110 -17.42 11.39 16.39
CA ALA A 110 -17.12 10.03 16.82
C ALA A 110 -18.41 9.22 17.14
N PRO A 111 -18.42 7.88 16.97
CA PRO A 111 -19.58 7.07 17.31
C PRO A 111 -19.77 6.96 18.82
N SER A 112 -20.82 7.60 19.33
CA SER A 112 -21.30 7.44 20.70
C SER A 112 -21.90 6.05 20.93
N LEU A 113 -21.64 5.46 22.09
CA LEU A 113 -22.26 4.22 22.54
C LEU A 113 -23.70 4.46 22.98
N ALA A 114 -24.64 3.63 22.51
CA ALA A 114 -26.03 3.64 22.97
C ALA A 114 -26.35 2.37 23.76
N GLU A 115 -26.72 2.55 25.03
CA GLU A 115 -27.16 1.47 25.93
C GLU A 115 -28.66 1.14 25.76
N PRO A 116 -29.10 -0.09 26.09
CA PRO A 116 -30.51 -0.45 26.16
C PRO A 116 -31.16 -0.03 27.51
N PRO A 117 -32.51 0.08 27.58
CA PRO A 117 -33.19 0.81 28.65
C PRO A 117 -33.33 0.04 29.97
N VAL A 118 -33.23 0.77 31.08
CA VAL A 118 -33.45 0.28 32.45
C VAL A 118 -34.88 0.58 32.92
N ILE A 119 -35.56 -0.43 33.48
CA ILE A 119 -36.78 -0.25 34.28
C ILE A 119 -36.39 -0.11 35.76
N ALA A 120 -36.92 0.93 36.42
CA ALA A 120 -36.45 1.37 37.73
C ALA A 120 -36.88 0.50 38.92
N ARG A 121 -36.01 0.40 39.94
CA ARG A 121 -36.48 0.34 41.34
C ARG A 121 -35.48 0.95 42.33
N ARG A 122 -36.02 1.80 43.22
CA ARG A 122 -35.40 2.47 44.39
C ARG A 122 -34.58 1.48 45.24
N LEU A 123 -33.51 1.87 45.95
CA LEU A 123 -33.53 2.75 47.14
C LEU A 123 -32.10 3.02 47.69
N GLY A 124 -31.94 4.14 48.40
CA GLY A 124 -31.06 4.23 49.58
C GLY A 124 -29.57 4.53 49.37
N ALA A 125 -29.20 5.79 49.58
CA ALA A 125 -27.90 6.12 50.17
C ALA A 125 -28.07 6.20 51.70
N ASP A 126 -27.09 5.69 52.45
CA ASP A 126 -26.44 6.39 53.57
C ASP A 126 -25.34 5.49 54.16
N THR A 127 -24.12 6.02 54.20
CA THR A 127 -22.90 5.51 54.87
C THR A 127 -22.67 6.28 56.18
N PRO A 128 -21.71 5.96 57.09
CA PRO A 128 -20.57 5.02 56.97
C PRO A 128 -20.31 4.12 58.22
N THR A 129 -19.17 3.40 58.24
CA THR A 129 -18.35 2.98 59.42
C THR A 129 -19.05 2.30 60.62
N ASP A 130 -18.66 1.11 61.10
CA ASP A 130 -17.33 0.86 61.67
C ASP A 130 -17.06 -0.62 62.04
N ALA A 131 -15.79 -0.90 62.36
CA ALA A 131 -15.24 -1.90 63.30
C ALA A 131 -15.97 -3.23 63.65
N ALA A 132 -15.23 -4.33 63.49
CA ALA A 132 -15.34 -5.54 64.33
C ALA A 132 -14.72 -5.29 65.74
N PRO A 133 -14.76 -6.21 66.75
CA PRO A 133 -15.14 -7.63 66.70
C PRO A 133 -15.89 -8.23 67.93
N ALA A 134 -16.09 -9.56 67.88
CA ALA A 134 -15.91 -10.54 68.97
C ALA A 134 -17.07 -11.08 69.85
N SER A 135 -16.91 -12.37 70.15
CA SER A 135 -17.34 -13.17 71.33
C SER A 135 -18.70 -13.91 71.34
N ASP A 136 -18.57 -15.23 71.57
CA ASP A 136 -19.40 -16.19 72.32
C ASP A 136 -20.86 -15.83 72.69
N SER A 137 -21.84 -16.74 72.52
CA SER A 137 -21.88 -17.95 73.35
C SER A 137 -23.03 -18.90 72.99
N ALA A 138 -23.00 -20.09 73.60
CA ALA A 138 -23.76 -21.29 73.28
C ALA A 138 -25.26 -21.33 73.69
N ARG A 139 -26.06 -22.03 72.85
CA ARG A 139 -27.10 -23.05 73.21
C ARG A 139 -28.33 -22.62 74.08
N PRO A 140 -29.34 -23.49 74.33
CA PRO A 140 -29.82 -24.69 73.58
C PRO A 140 -31.39 -24.78 73.47
N THR A 141 -31.90 -25.94 73.01
CA THR A 141 -33.26 -26.52 73.30
C THR A 141 -34.53 -25.78 72.81
N ALA A 142 -35.73 -26.37 72.71
CA ALA A 142 -36.26 -27.74 72.47
C ALA A 142 -37.80 -27.66 72.27
N ALA A 143 -38.49 -28.81 72.14
CA ALA A 143 -39.97 -29.02 72.09
C ALA A 143 -40.66 -28.66 70.75
N ALA A 144 -41.25 -29.63 70.00
CA ALA A 144 -42.55 -30.32 70.18
C ALA A 144 -43.76 -29.48 69.67
N ARG A 145 -44.85 -30.00 69.08
CA ARG A 145 -45.45 -31.35 68.92
C ARG A 145 -46.41 -31.29 67.69
N ALA A 146 -46.33 -32.20 66.71
CA ALA A 146 -47.13 -33.44 66.54
C ALA A 146 -48.60 -33.33 66.00
N LYS A 147 -48.87 -34.08 64.90
CA LYS A 147 -50.05 -34.96 64.57
C LYS A 147 -50.10 -35.13 63.03
N ALA A 148 -49.88 -36.28 62.39
CA ALA A 148 -50.36 -37.66 62.52
C ALA A 148 -51.65 -37.98 61.72
N ARG A 149 -51.57 -39.10 60.95
CA ARG A 149 -52.61 -40.02 60.39
C ARG A 149 -52.94 -39.89 58.89
N HIS A 150 -53.19 -40.97 58.12
CA HIS A 150 -52.83 -42.41 58.23
C HIS A 150 -52.97 -43.10 56.84
N LYS A 151 -52.37 -44.28 56.63
CA LYS A 151 -52.47 -45.11 55.40
C LYS A 151 -53.88 -45.71 55.18
N LEU A 152 -54.23 -46.06 53.92
CA LEU A 152 -55.10 -47.21 53.59
C LEU A 152 -54.94 -47.74 52.13
N LYS A 153 -55.02 -49.07 51.99
CA LYS A 153 -55.07 -50.00 50.81
C LYS A 153 -55.64 -51.35 51.37
N PRO A 154 -56.03 -52.39 50.60
CA PRO A 154 -56.12 -52.53 49.13
C PRO A 154 -57.58 -52.43 48.63
N PRO A 155 -58.41 -53.47 48.29
CA PRO A 155 -58.23 -54.94 48.23
C PRO A 155 -57.97 -55.46 46.78
N LYS A 156 -58.43 -56.67 46.44
CA LYS A 156 -58.36 -57.39 45.15
C LYS A 156 -59.59 -58.34 45.06
N VAL A 157 -60.21 -58.54 43.89
CA VAL A 157 -61.20 -59.61 43.63
C VAL A 157 -61.02 -60.13 42.20
N ASP A 158 -61.18 -61.44 42.00
CA ASP A 158 -60.98 -62.16 40.74
C ASP A 158 -62.32 -62.54 40.06
N GLY A 159 -62.32 -62.70 38.72
CA GLY A 159 -63.23 -63.61 37.99
C GLY A 159 -64.56 -63.08 37.39
N ALA A 160 -64.65 -63.07 36.05
CA ALA A 160 -65.80 -63.54 35.24
C ALA A 160 -65.47 -63.47 33.73
N GLU A 161 -65.89 -64.48 32.96
CA GLU A 161 -65.76 -64.55 31.49
C GLU A 161 -66.90 -63.81 30.76
N GLY A 162 -66.72 -63.40 29.49
CA GLY A 162 -67.88 -62.92 28.71
C GLY A 162 -67.64 -62.06 27.46
N ASN A 163 -67.02 -62.62 26.41
CA ASN A 163 -67.29 -62.36 24.97
C ASN A 163 -67.19 -60.93 24.34
N GLY A 164 -66.60 -60.87 23.13
CA GLY A 164 -67.05 -59.96 22.06
C GLY A 164 -66.40 -58.58 21.93
N GLY A 165 -65.28 -58.47 21.19
CA GLY A 165 -64.77 -57.15 20.77
C GLY A 165 -63.42 -57.15 20.06
N ARG A 166 -63.38 -57.43 18.74
CA ARG A 166 -62.18 -57.27 17.91
C ARG A 166 -61.76 -55.79 17.85
N LYS A 167 -60.69 -55.39 18.55
CA LYS A 167 -60.00 -54.12 18.27
C LYS A 167 -59.16 -54.25 16.99
N PRO A 168 -59.28 -53.35 16.00
CA PRO A 168 -58.48 -53.41 14.78
C PRO A 168 -57.00 -53.07 15.03
N ARG A 169 -56.12 -53.62 14.20
CA ARG A 169 -54.65 -53.49 14.27
C ARG A 169 -54.16 -52.09 13.85
N PRO A 170 -52.96 -51.65 14.28
CA PRO A 170 -52.47 -50.26 14.14
C PRO A 170 -51.99 -49.86 12.73
N LEU A 171 -52.53 -50.48 11.67
CA LEU A 171 -52.06 -50.31 10.28
C LEU A 171 -52.14 -48.87 9.75
N LEU A 172 -53.15 -48.08 10.15
CA LEU A 172 -53.25 -46.67 9.74
C LEU A 172 -52.09 -45.80 10.26
N ARG A 173 -51.52 -46.15 11.43
CA ARG A 173 -50.42 -45.37 12.02
C ARG A 173 -49.10 -45.68 11.33
N GLU A 174 -48.84 -46.95 11.05
CA GLU A 174 -47.70 -47.40 10.23
C GLU A 174 -47.76 -46.80 8.81
N PHE A 175 -48.94 -46.79 8.18
CA PHE A 175 -49.16 -46.14 6.89
C PHE A 175 -48.96 -44.62 6.96
N GLY A 176 -49.41 -43.97 8.04
CA GLY A 176 -49.14 -42.55 8.29
C GLY A 176 -47.65 -42.23 8.38
N TYR A 177 -46.87 -43.05 9.12
CA TYR A 177 -45.42 -42.90 9.19
C TYR A 177 -44.74 -43.13 7.83
N LEU A 178 -45.22 -44.12 7.04
CA LEU A 178 -44.71 -44.37 5.69
C LEU A 178 -44.99 -43.21 4.74
N CYS A 179 -46.21 -42.65 4.73
CA CYS A 179 -46.53 -41.49 3.90
C CYS A 179 -45.73 -40.24 4.30
N VAL A 180 -45.53 -40.01 5.59
CA VAL A 180 -44.69 -38.91 6.09
C VAL A 180 -43.23 -39.12 5.69
N SER A 181 -42.66 -40.32 5.86
CA SER A 181 -41.27 -40.58 5.48
C SER A 181 -41.06 -40.51 3.96
N LEU A 182 -41.99 -41.00 3.14
CA LEU A 182 -41.96 -40.84 1.69
C LEU A 182 -42.10 -39.37 1.26
N PHE A 183 -42.89 -38.55 1.95
CA PHE A 183 -42.97 -37.10 1.70
C PHE A 183 -41.64 -36.40 2.03
N PHE A 184 -40.98 -36.75 3.15
CA PHE A 184 -39.65 -36.22 3.47
C PHE A 184 -38.58 -36.69 2.48
N ILE A 185 -38.56 -37.97 2.08
CA ILE A 185 -37.63 -38.51 1.08
C ILE A 185 -37.86 -37.83 -0.28
N GLY A 186 -39.12 -37.69 -0.71
CA GLY A 186 -39.49 -36.99 -1.93
C GLY A 186 -39.15 -35.50 -1.90
N GLY A 187 -39.31 -34.84 -0.76
CA GLY A 187 -38.90 -33.45 -0.56
C GLY A 187 -37.38 -33.27 -0.62
N ILE A 188 -36.60 -34.18 -0.01
CA ILE A 188 -35.14 -34.19 -0.09
C ILE A 188 -34.66 -34.48 -1.51
N ALA A 189 -35.25 -35.46 -2.20
CA ALA A 189 -34.94 -35.79 -3.58
C ALA A 189 -35.32 -34.65 -4.55
N GLY A 190 -36.47 -34.00 -4.33
CA GLY A 190 -36.92 -32.84 -5.11
C GLY A 190 -36.04 -31.61 -4.91
N LEU A 191 -35.62 -31.33 -3.66
CA LEU A 191 -34.62 -30.28 -3.37
C LEU A 191 -33.26 -30.60 -4.00
N GLY A 192 -32.84 -31.87 -3.97
CA GLY A 192 -31.63 -32.34 -4.65
C GLY A 192 -31.71 -32.11 -6.16
N ALA A 193 -32.78 -32.58 -6.82
CA ALA A 193 -32.98 -32.43 -8.26
C ALA A 193 -33.10 -30.97 -8.71
N LEU A 194 -33.86 -30.15 -7.98
CA LEU A 194 -33.96 -28.71 -8.24
C LEU A 194 -32.60 -28.01 -8.09
N PHE A 195 -31.78 -28.45 -7.13
CA PHE A 195 -30.41 -27.97 -6.98
C PHE A 195 -29.50 -28.41 -8.13
N LEU A 196 -29.63 -29.64 -8.65
CA LEU A 196 -28.83 -30.08 -9.82
C LEU A 196 -29.05 -29.19 -11.06
N VAL A 197 -30.20 -28.54 -11.16
CA VAL A 197 -30.57 -27.63 -12.26
C VAL A 197 -30.16 -26.17 -12.00
N ILE A 198 -30.09 -25.74 -10.73
CA ILE A 198 -29.82 -24.34 -10.35
C ILE A 198 -28.35 -24.11 -9.92
N ALA A 199 -27.63 -25.16 -9.56
CA ALA A 199 -26.23 -25.05 -9.15
C ALA A 199 -25.33 -24.65 -10.34
N PRO A 200 -24.48 -23.62 -10.20
CA PRO A 200 -23.39 -23.39 -11.14
C PRO A 200 -22.37 -24.51 -10.94
N TRP A 201 -22.44 -25.53 -11.80
CA TRP A 201 -21.44 -26.59 -11.84
C TRP A 201 -20.11 -26.04 -12.33
N PRO A 202 -18.98 -26.34 -11.68
CA PRO A 202 -17.67 -26.11 -12.26
C PRO A 202 -17.56 -26.84 -13.59
N GLU A 203 -16.98 -26.20 -14.61
CA GLU A 203 -16.72 -26.85 -15.90
C GLU A 203 -15.85 -28.10 -15.70
N GLU A 204 -16.13 -29.17 -16.44
CA GLU A 204 -15.37 -30.41 -16.29
C GLU A 204 -13.93 -30.22 -16.75
N GLY A 205 -12.97 -30.50 -15.86
CA GLY A 205 -11.55 -30.23 -16.11
C GLY A 205 -11.08 -28.83 -15.71
N ALA A 206 -11.92 -28.01 -15.06
CA ALA A 206 -11.51 -26.70 -14.55
C ALA A 206 -10.37 -26.83 -13.51
N ASP A 207 -9.25 -26.14 -13.76
CA ASP A 207 -8.08 -26.11 -12.88
C ASP A 207 -8.41 -25.36 -11.57
N LEU A 208 -8.65 -26.11 -10.48
CA LEU A 208 -8.98 -25.56 -9.17
C LEU A 208 -7.86 -24.68 -8.57
N TRP A 209 -6.63 -24.81 -9.06
CA TRP A 209 -5.52 -23.95 -8.68
C TRP A 209 -5.61 -22.57 -9.32
N ALA A 210 -6.27 -22.45 -10.48
CA ALA A 210 -6.44 -21.21 -11.23
C ALA A 210 -7.77 -20.47 -10.94
N ILE A 211 -8.85 -21.18 -10.58
CA ILE A 211 -10.18 -20.58 -10.34
C ILE A 211 -10.11 -19.44 -9.33
N ASN A 212 -10.72 -18.29 -9.65
CA ASN A 212 -10.88 -17.15 -8.73
C ASN A 212 -9.56 -16.66 -8.07
N ARG A 213 -8.40 -16.83 -8.74
CA ARG A 213 -7.13 -16.22 -8.31
C ARG A 213 -7.23 -14.70 -8.41
N THR A 214 -6.81 -13.99 -7.36
CA THR A 214 -6.63 -12.54 -7.46
C THR A 214 -5.32 -12.25 -8.21
N PRO A 215 -5.31 -11.33 -9.19
CA PRO A 215 -4.10 -10.87 -9.89
C PRO A 215 -2.91 -10.58 -8.97
N ALA A 216 -1.72 -11.06 -9.33
CA ALA A 216 -0.44 -10.72 -8.69
C ALA A 216 0.44 -9.89 -9.63
N ILE A 217 0.97 -8.78 -9.13
CA ILE A 217 2.01 -7.99 -9.79
C ILE A 217 3.29 -8.13 -8.99
N VAL A 218 4.30 -8.77 -9.57
CA VAL A 218 5.66 -8.91 -9.03
C VAL A 218 6.56 -7.89 -9.76
N ILE A 219 7.52 -7.30 -9.03
CA ILE A 219 8.54 -6.41 -9.57
C ILE A 219 9.91 -6.97 -9.22
N GLU A 220 10.77 -7.03 -10.22
CA GLU A 220 12.18 -7.36 -10.09
C GLU A 220 13.05 -6.12 -10.31
N ASP A 221 14.18 -6.02 -9.62
CA ASP A 221 15.19 -4.99 -9.85
C ASP A 221 16.02 -5.25 -11.13
N ARG A 222 16.96 -4.34 -11.41
CA ARG A 222 17.91 -4.45 -12.54
C ARG A 222 18.78 -5.71 -12.53
N PHE A 223 18.82 -6.47 -11.44
CA PHE A 223 19.59 -7.70 -11.27
C PHE A 223 18.70 -8.96 -11.30
N GLY A 224 17.40 -8.82 -11.57
CA GLY A 224 16.44 -9.94 -11.61
C GLY A 224 16.03 -10.45 -10.23
N ARG A 225 16.23 -9.68 -9.16
CA ARG A 225 15.79 -10.06 -7.81
C ARG A 225 14.39 -9.50 -7.57
N GLU A 226 13.45 -10.30 -7.07
CA GLU A 226 12.17 -9.76 -6.59
C GLU A 226 12.43 -8.70 -5.51
N ILE A 227 11.78 -7.55 -5.65
CA ILE A 227 11.88 -6.43 -4.70
C ILE A 227 10.56 -6.03 -4.07
N ALA A 228 9.46 -6.31 -4.76
CA ALA A 228 8.12 -6.02 -4.28
C ALA A 228 7.10 -6.81 -5.09
N ALA A 229 6.01 -7.20 -4.46
CA ALA A 229 4.83 -7.70 -5.17
C ALA A 229 3.56 -7.31 -4.41
N ARG A 230 2.48 -7.06 -5.15
CA ARG A 230 1.14 -6.75 -4.62
C ARG A 230 0.09 -7.57 -5.35
N GLY A 231 -1.01 -7.86 -4.66
CA GLY A 231 -2.01 -8.85 -5.11
C GLY A 231 -1.90 -10.14 -4.30
N ALA A 232 -2.62 -11.18 -4.70
CA ALA A 232 -2.56 -12.47 -4.01
C ALA A 232 -1.28 -13.22 -4.40
N ARG A 233 -0.30 -13.23 -3.51
CA ARG A 233 0.92 -14.04 -3.68
C ARG A 233 0.55 -15.50 -3.41
N TYR A 234 0.27 -16.29 -4.45
CA TYR A 234 0.22 -17.76 -4.35
C TYR A 234 1.63 -18.34 -4.32
N GLY A 235 1.90 -19.27 -3.40
CA GLY A 235 3.18 -19.95 -3.35
C GLY A 235 3.38 -20.93 -4.50
N GLU A 236 4.57 -21.50 -4.60
CA GLU A 236 4.69 -22.84 -5.18
C GLU A 236 3.78 -23.78 -4.37
N ALA A 237 3.02 -24.62 -5.06
CA ALA A 237 2.12 -25.56 -4.40
C ALA A 237 2.95 -26.62 -3.69
N VAL A 238 3.03 -26.56 -2.36
CA VAL A 238 3.79 -27.53 -1.57
C VAL A 238 2.92 -28.75 -1.34
N ALA A 239 3.44 -29.94 -1.66
CA ALA A 239 2.76 -31.19 -1.42
C ALA A 239 2.73 -31.48 0.09
N ILE A 240 1.66 -32.14 0.57
CA ILE A 240 1.43 -32.30 2.01
C ILE A 240 2.46 -33.20 2.70
N ASP A 241 3.09 -34.10 1.94
CA ASP A 241 4.17 -34.99 2.37
C ASP A 241 5.53 -34.29 2.50
N GLU A 242 5.72 -33.14 1.86
CA GLU A 242 6.89 -32.27 2.06
C GLU A 242 6.76 -31.37 3.29
N LEU A 243 5.56 -31.24 3.87
CA LEU A 243 5.30 -30.37 5.02
C LEU A 243 5.51 -31.10 6.36
N PRO A 244 5.90 -30.39 7.43
CA PRO A 244 6.03 -31.00 8.74
C PRO A 244 4.71 -31.58 9.22
N PRO A 245 4.64 -32.83 9.74
CA PRO A 245 3.38 -33.45 10.14
C PRO A 245 2.58 -32.63 11.17
N TYR A 246 3.28 -31.92 12.06
CA TYR A 246 2.65 -31.04 13.05
C TYR A 246 1.98 -29.80 12.42
N LEU A 247 2.42 -29.33 11.25
CA LEU A 247 1.78 -28.23 10.53
C LEU A 247 0.38 -28.64 10.06
N LEU A 248 0.26 -29.81 9.41
CA LEU A 248 -1.04 -30.35 9.00
C LEU A 248 -1.95 -30.59 10.21
N LYS A 249 -1.41 -31.22 11.27
CA LYS A 249 -2.12 -31.45 12.53
C LYS A 249 -2.61 -30.15 13.19
N ALA A 250 -1.89 -29.03 13.06
CA ALA A 250 -2.32 -27.74 13.60
C ALA A 250 -3.59 -27.21 12.92
N PHE A 251 -3.70 -27.34 11.59
CA PHE A 251 -4.94 -27.02 10.86
C PHE A 251 -6.06 -27.99 11.22
N LEU A 252 -5.77 -29.30 11.24
CA LEU A 252 -6.77 -30.33 11.55
C LEU A 252 -7.34 -30.18 12.98
N SER A 253 -6.50 -30.02 14.00
CA SER A 253 -6.93 -29.90 15.40
C SER A 253 -7.80 -28.66 15.68
N THR A 254 -7.63 -27.60 14.87
CA THR A 254 -8.27 -26.29 15.07
C THR A 254 -9.48 -26.07 14.16
N GLU A 255 -9.39 -26.41 12.88
CA GLU A 255 -10.44 -26.14 11.89
C GLU A 255 -11.39 -27.33 11.69
N ASP A 256 -10.88 -28.58 11.73
CA ASP A 256 -11.68 -29.78 11.42
C ASP A 256 -11.10 -31.07 12.03
N ARG A 257 -11.29 -31.25 13.35
CA ARG A 257 -10.71 -32.37 14.14
C ARG A 257 -11.05 -33.77 13.61
N ARG A 258 -12.05 -33.91 12.73
CA ARG A 258 -12.52 -35.18 12.15
C ARG A 258 -12.53 -35.16 10.63
N PHE A 259 -11.68 -34.32 10.02
CA PHE A 259 -11.60 -34.16 8.58
C PHE A 259 -11.59 -35.48 7.81
N TYR A 260 -10.83 -36.49 8.26
CA TYR A 260 -10.75 -37.81 7.61
C TYR A 260 -11.92 -38.76 7.92
N GLU A 261 -12.80 -38.47 8.88
CA GLU A 261 -13.94 -39.34 9.26
C GLU A 261 -15.27 -38.99 8.58
N HIS A 262 -15.45 -37.74 8.15
CA HIS A 262 -16.70 -37.27 7.55
C HIS A 262 -16.58 -37.12 6.03
N HIS A 263 -17.73 -36.98 5.36
CA HIS A 263 -17.79 -36.71 3.92
C HIS A 263 -18.41 -35.33 3.68
N GLY A 264 -17.58 -34.34 3.37
CA GLY A 264 -17.95 -32.95 3.05
C GLY A 264 -18.46 -32.13 4.24
N VAL A 265 -19.32 -32.70 5.09
CA VAL A 265 -19.98 -32.03 6.22
C VAL A 265 -19.97 -32.92 7.47
N ASP A 266 -19.38 -32.43 8.56
CA ASP A 266 -19.43 -33.10 9.86
C ASP A 266 -20.82 -32.93 10.53
N LEU A 267 -21.77 -33.81 10.21
CA LEU A 267 -23.11 -33.83 10.81
C LEU A 267 -23.07 -33.94 12.35
N LYS A 268 -22.14 -34.74 12.90
CA LYS A 268 -21.95 -34.88 14.35
C LYS A 268 -21.43 -33.55 14.94
N GLY A 269 -20.53 -32.87 14.23
CA GLY A 269 -19.94 -31.59 14.61
C GLY A 269 -20.95 -30.45 14.59
N VAL A 270 -21.77 -30.37 13.55
CA VAL A 270 -22.91 -29.43 13.45
C VAL A 270 -23.89 -29.64 14.60
N THR A 271 -24.27 -30.89 14.89
CA THR A 271 -25.19 -31.20 16.00
C THR A 271 -24.59 -30.82 17.37
N ARG A 272 -23.30 -31.12 17.59
CA ARG A 272 -22.56 -30.70 18.79
C ARG A 272 -22.53 -29.18 18.95
N ALA A 273 -22.15 -28.45 17.89
CA ALA A 273 -22.05 -27.00 17.93
C ALA A 273 -23.42 -26.33 18.18
N ILE A 274 -24.51 -26.87 17.62
CA ILE A 274 -25.87 -26.42 17.92
C ILE A 274 -26.19 -26.61 19.41
N LEU A 275 -25.93 -27.79 19.96
CA LEU A 275 -26.14 -28.10 21.38
C LEU A 275 -25.28 -27.23 22.31
N ALA A 276 -24.03 -26.95 21.95
CA ALA A 276 -23.12 -26.08 22.67
C ALA A 276 -23.63 -24.62 22.67
N ASN A 277 -23.94 -24.07 21.49
CA ASN A 277 -24.43 -22.69 21.35
C ASN A 277 -25.75 -22.45 22.11
N ILE A 278 -26.65 -23.45 22.17
CA ILE A 278 -27.89 -23.39 22.98
C ILE A 278 -27.57 -23.34 24.47
N ARG A 279 -26.59 -24.13 24.95
CA ARG A 279 -26.16 -24.14 26.37
C ARG A 279 -25.38 -22.89 26.77
N SER A 280 -24.69 -22.24 25.83
CA SER A 280 -23.81 -21.08 26.06
C SER A 280 -24.52 -19.72 25.93
N ASN A 281 -25.84 -19.65 26.13
CA ASN A 281 -26.66 -18.43 25.98
C ASN A 281 -26.44 -17.71 24.62
N GLY A 282 -26.24 -18.46 23.54
CA GLY A 282 -26.10 -17.90 22.19
C GLY A 282 -24.75 -17.25 21.85
N LYS A 283 -23.77 -17.23 22.77
CA LYS A 283 -22.38 -16.91 22.39
C LYS A 283 -21.85 -18.02 21.48
N ARG A 284 -21.46 -17.67 20.25
CA ARG A 284 -20.83 -18.59 19.30
C ARG A 284 -19.43 -18.99 19.80
N THR A 285 -19.33 -20.15 20.44
CA THR A 285 -18.07 -20.68 20.99
C THR A 285 -17.38 -21.71 20.09
N GLU A 286 -18.11 -22.36 19.18
CA GLU A 286 -17.55 -23.36 18.27
C GLU A 286 -17.94 -23.13 16.80
N GLY A 287 -16.97 -23.24 15.89
CA GLY A 287 -17.18 -23.27 14.45
C GLY A 287 -17.64 -24.66 13.98
N ALA A 288 -18.67 -24.69 13.13
CA ALA A 288 -19.25 -25.94 12.61
C ALA A 288 -18.95 -26.19 11.11
N SER A 289 -17.97 -25.48 10.52
CA SER A 289 -17.67 -25.56 9.08
C SER A 289 -16.40 -26.36 8.83
N THR A 290 -16.50 -27.41 8.02
CA THR A 290 -15.41 -28.30 7.66
C THR A 290 -14.38 -27.62 6.75
N ILE A 291 -13.16 -28.17 6.67
CA ILE A 291 -12.11 -27.71 5.73
C ILE A 291 -12.65 -27.69 4.30
N THR A 292 -13.37 -28.74 3.88
CA THR A 292 -13.96 -28.85 2.54
C THR A 292 -15.03 -27.77 2.27
N GLN A 293 -15.87 -27.43 3.25
CA GLN A 293 -16.81 -26.31 3.13
C GLN A 293 -16.10 -24.97 3.02
N GLN A 294 -15.02 -24.76 3.79
CA GLN A 294 -14.23 -23.53 3.70
C GLN A 294 -13.52 -23.41 2.34
N LEU A 295 -13.01 -24.52 1.81
CA LEU A 295 -12.43 -24.57 0.46
C LEU A 295 -13.49 -24.25 -0.60
N ALA A 296 -14.65 -24.90 -0.57
CA ALA A 296 -15.76 -24.64 -1.49
C ALA A 296 -16.22 -23.16 -1.45
N LYS A 297 -16.33 -22.58 -0.25
CA LYS A 297 -16.61 -21.16 -0.03
C LYS A 297 -15.59 -20.26 -0.73
N ASN A 298 -14.30 -20.57 -0.58
CA ASN A 298 -13.21 -19.73 -1.09
C ASN A 298 -13.02 -19.85 -2.61
N LEU A 299 -13.26 -21.03 -3.19
CA LEU A 299 -13.10 -21.27 -4.64
C LEU A 299 -14.28 -20.73 -5.47
N PHE A 300 -15.52 -20.99 -5.04
CA PHE A 300 -16.68 -20.92 -5.94
C PHE A 300 -17.77 -19.90 -5.56
N LEU A 301 -17.74 -19.31 -4.36
CA LEU A 301 -18.87 -18.55 -3.82
C LEU A 301 -18.53 -17.10 -3.47
N SER A 302 -19.49 -16.20 -3.66
CA SER A 302 -19.37 -14.80 -3.22
C SER A 302 -19.42 -14.68 -1.69
N PRO A 303 -18.95 -13.57 -1.09
CA PRO A 303 -18.94 -13.38 0.38
C PRO A 303 -20.32 -13.27 1.08
N GLU A 304 -21.43 -13.29 0.34
CA GLU A 304 -22.78 -12.96 0.83
C GLU A 304 -23.30 -13.91 1.92
N GLN A 305 -23.47 -13.45 3.16
CA GLN A 305 -23.88 -14.32 4.28
C GLN A 305 -25.37 -14.72 4.28
N THR A 306 -25.79 -15.54 3.32
CA THR A 306 -27.14 -16.11 3.23
C THR A 306 -27.17 -17.60 3.61
N TYR A 307 -28.31 -18.09 4.12
CA TYR A 307 -28.55 -19.52 4.33
C TYR A 307 -28.47 -20.32 3.02
N VAL A 308 -28.89 -19.71 1.90
CA VAL A 308 -28.78 -20.30 0.55
C VAL A 308 -27.31 -20.50 0.16
N ARG A 309 -26.42 -19.54 0.43
CA ARG A 309 -24.97 -19.74 0.24
C ARG A 309 -24.44 -20.88 1.12
N LYS A 310 -24.88 -20.99 2.38
CA LYS A 310 -24.40 -22.06 3.27
C LYS A 310 -24.87 -23.47 2.81
N ALA A 311 -26.04 -23.57 2.19
CA ALA A 311 -26.47 -24.79 1.50
C ALA A 311 -25.58 -25.09 0.27
N LYS A 312 -25.27 -24.07 -0.55
CA LYS A 312 -24.33 -24.21 -1.68
C LYS A 312 -22.92 -24.66 -1.23
N GLU A 313 -22.39 -24.12 -0.13
CA GLU A 313 -21.11 -24.57 0.47
C GLU A 313 -21.12 -26.07 0.80
N ALA A 314 -22.18 -26.55 1.47
CA ALA A 314 -22.29 -27.95 1.84
C ALA A 314 -22.34 -28.88 0.61
N MET A 315 -23.07 -28.49 -0.44
CA MET A 315 -23.24 -29.31 -1.64
C MET A 315 -22.00 -29.29 -2.54
N LEU A 316 -21.31 -28.14 -2.65
CA LEU A 316 -20.00 -28.07 -3.31
C LEU A 316 -18.92 -28.82 -2.53
N ALA A 317 -19.00 -28.89 -1.20
CA ALA A 317 -18.12 -29.74 -0.41
C ALA A 317 -18.35 -31.23 -0.71
N PHE A 318 -19.60 -31.71 -0.76
CA PHE A 318 -19.90 -33.08 -1.21
C PHE A 318 -19.40 -33.37 -2.63
N TRP A 319 -19.51 -32.40 -3.56
CA TRP A 319 -18.99 -32.53 -4.92
C TRP A 319 -17.46 -32.62 -4.96
N LEU A 320 -16.75 -31.81 -4.16
CA LEU A 320 -15.30 -31.88 -4.02
C LEU A 320 -14.86 -33.26 -3.50
N GLU A 321 -15.48 -33.77 -2.44
CA GLU A 321 -15.11 -35.08 -1.88
C GLU A 321 -15.53 -36.28 -2.75
N GLY A 322 -16.46 -36.07 -3.69
CA GLY A 322 -16.79 -37.05 -4.72
C GLY A 322 -15.80 -37.11 -5.89
N ARG A 323 -14.89 -36.14 -6.03
CA ARG A 323 -13.90 -36.05 -7.11
C ARG A 323 -12.44 -36.01 -6.67
N TYR A 324 -12.16 -35.58 -5.44
CA TYR A 324 -10.82 -35.41 -4.89
C TYR A 324 -10.67 -36.15 -3.57
N SER A 325 -9.49 -36.72 -3.33
CA SER A 325 -9.13 -37.32 -2.05
C SER A 325 -9.04 -36.28 -0.93
N LYS A 326 -9.10 -36.74 0.33
CA LYS A 326 -8.90 -35.89 1.51
C LYS A 326 -7.56 -35.15 1.48
N ASP A 327 -6.52 -35.82 1.01
CA ASP A 327 -5.17 -35.28 0.93
C ASP A 327 -5.04 -34.21 -0.15
N GLU A 328 -5.66 -34.39 -1.32
CA GLU A 328 -5.76 -33.35 -2.35
C GLU A 328 -6.59 -32.14 -1.86
N ILE A 329 -7.68 -32.37 -1.14
CA ILE A 329 -8.52 -31.29 -0.56
C ILE A 329 -7.74 -30.52 0.50
N LEU A 330 -6.99 -31.20 1.38
CA LEU A 330 -6.16 -30.57 2.40
C LEU A 330 -5.02 -29.78 1.77
N SER A 331 -4.33 -30.37 0.79
CA SER A 331 -3.28 -29.72 -0.01
C SER A 331 -3.79 -28.46 -0.71
N LEU A 332 -4.93 -28.56 -1.39
CA LEU A 332 -5.54 -27.43 -2.08
C LEU A 332 -6.01 -26.37 -1.08
N TYR A 333 -6.54 -26.74 0.09
CA TYR A 333 -6.91 -25.80 1.15
C TYR A 333 -5.70 -25.01 1.66
N ILE A 334 -4.66 -25.67 2.19
CA ILE A 334 -3.51 -24.99 2.79
C ILE A 334 -2.71 -24.15 1.79
N ASN A 335 -2.74 -24.50 0.49
CA ASN A 335 -2.08 -23.73 -0.56
C ASN A 335 -2.96 -22.60 -1.17
N ARG A 336 -4.26 -22.52 -0.82
CA ARG A 336 -5.20 -21.54 -1.42
C ARG A 336 -5.82 -20.57 -0.42
N ILE A 337 -5.87 -20.89 0.88
CA ILE A 337 -6.41 -19.95 1.87
C ILE A 337 -5.54 -18.71 2.04
N TYR A 338 -6.19 -17.62 2.45
CA TYR A 338 -5.55 -16.35 2.75
C TYR A 338 -5.05 -16.33 4.19
N TYR A 339 -3.78 -16.01 4.40
CA TYR A 339 -3.16 -15.93 5.72
C TYR A 339 -3.02 -14.50 6.26
N GLY A 340 -3.34 -13.49 5.45
CA GLY A 340 -3.14 -12.07 5.79
C GLY A 340 -1.99 -11.47 4.98
N ALA A 341 -1.78 -10.15 5.10
CA ALA A 341 -0.67 -9.41 4.48
C ALA A 341 -0.42 -9.67 2.97
N GLY A 342 -1.43 -10.08 2.20
CA GLY A 342 -1.28 -10.47 0.78
C GLY A 342 -0.76 -11.90 0.52
N ALA A 343 -0.47 -12.67 1.57
CA ALA A 343 0.01 -14.06 1.47
C ALA A 343 -1.15 -15.06 1.30
N TYR A 344 -1.12 -15.82 0.20
CA TYR A 344 -2.02 -16.94 -0.07
C TYR A 344 -1.22 -18.23 -0.17
N GLY A 345 -1.68 -19.26 0.52
CA GLY A 345 -0.96 -20.52 0.64
C GLY A 345 0.14 -20.49 1.70
N VAL A 346 0.33 -21.63 2.37
CA VAL A 346 1.16 -21.77 3.56
C VAL A 346 2.64 -21.45 3.32
N GLU A 347 3.17 -21.79 2.15
CA GLU A 347 4.55 -21.50 1.73
C GLU A 347 4.83 -19.99 1.66
N ASN A 348 3.92 -19.22 1.06
CA ASN A 348 4.09 -17.77 0.98
C ASN A 348 3.79 -17.09 2.32
N ALA A 349 2.93 -17.66 3.16
CA ALA A 349 2.73 -17.17 4.53
C ALA A 349 4.01 -17.36 5.37
N ALA A 350 4.65 -18.53 5.31
CA ALA A 350 5.93 -18.79 5.97
C ALA A 350 7.05 -17.84 5.48
N LYS A 351 7.14 -17.60 4.17
CA LYS A 351 8.08 -16.61 3.61
C LYS A 351 7.76 -15.18 4.07
N THR A 352 6.48 -14.79 4.05
CA THR A 352 6.04 -13.44 4.42
C THR A 352 6.27 -13.13 5.91
N TYR A 353 6.01 -14.10 6.80
CA TYR A 353 6.07 -13.88 8.24
C TYR A 353 7.37 -14.30 8.91
N PHE A 354 8.10 -15.28 8.37
CA PHE A 354 9.31 -15.84 9.01
C PHE A 354 10.55 -15.85 8.11
N ASN A 355 10.41 -15.51 6.82
CA ASN A 355 11.46 -15.61 5.80
C ASN A 355 12.03 -17.05 5.68
N LYS A 356 11.14 -18.06 5.76
CA LYS A 356 11.44 -19.51 5.67
C LYS A 356 10.49 -20.21 4.69
N SER A 357 10.84 -21.42 4.22
CA SER A 357 9.85 -22.30 3.59
C SER A 357 8.89 -22.87 4.65
N ALA A 358 7.66 -23.21 4.26
CA ALA A 358 6.72 -23.97 5.09
C ALA A 358 7.20 -25.40 5.38
N ARG A 359 8.24 -25.88 4.70
CA ARG A 359 8.94 -27.14 5.02
C ARG A 359 9.79 -27.04 6.30
N ASP A 360 10.23 -25.83 6.65
CA ASP A 360 11.18 -25.55 7.74
C ASP A 360 10.55 -24.80 8.94
N VAL A 361 9.22 -24.63 8.98
CA VAL A 361 8.54 -23.94 10.09
C VAL A 361 8.54 -24.81 11.34
N THR A 362 8.85 -24.20 12.48
CA THR A 362 8.77 -24.84 13.80
C THR A 362 7.32 -25.06 14.27
N LEU A 363 7.11 -25.82 15.35
CA LEU A 363 5.78 -26.05 15.93
C LEU A 363 5.04 -24.75 16.31
N SER A 364 5.74 -23.75 16.85
CA SER A 364 5.11 -22.47 17.21
C SER A 364 4.79 -21.61 15.98
N GLU A 365 5.64 -21.65 14.95
CA GLU A 365 5.38 -21.00 13.64
C GLU A 365 4.19 -21.67 12.93
N ALA A 366 4.12 -23.00 12.96
CA ALA A 366 3.02 -23.79 12.43
C ALA A 366 1.69 -23.51 13.13
N ALA A 367 1.69 -23.46 14.47
CA ALA A 367 0.51 -23.12 15.26
C ALA A 367 0.02 -21.69 14.97
N LEU A 368 0.95 -20.74 14.80
CA LEU A 368 0.60 -19.38 14.37
C LEU A 368 -0.07 -19.40 12.99
N LEU A 369 0.54 -20.04 11.99
CA LEU A 369 0.00 -20.12 10.63
C LEU A 369 -1.39 -20.74 10.60
N ALA A 370 -1.63 -21.82 11.35
CA ALA A 370 -2.93 -22.47 11.46
C ALA A 370 -3.98 -21.63 12.22
N GLY A 371 -3.56 -20.64 13.01
CA GLY A 371 -4.45 -19.70 13.69
C GLY A 371 -5.03 -18.60 12.79
N LEU A 372 -4.29 -18.18 11.75
CA LEU A 372 -4.63 -17.03 10.90
C LEU A 372 -5.92 -17.16 10.07
N PRO A 373 -6.28 -18.32 9.47
CA PRO A 373 -7.44 -18.45 8.56
C PRO A 373 -8.78 -17.98 9.13
N GLN A 374 -8.95 -18.02 10.45
CA GLN A 374 -10.15 -17.56 11.15
C GLN A 374 -10.44 -16.06 10.90
N ALA A 375 -9.41 -15.22 10.93
CA ALA A 375 -9.54 -13.77 10.74
C ALA A 375 -8.24 -13.14 10.19
N PRO A 376 -7.85 -13.45 8.92
CA PRO A 376 -6.48 -13.28 8.44
C PRO A 376 -5.98 -11.84 8.43
N SER A 377 -6.86 -10.87 8.13
CA SER A 377 -6.49 -9.46 8.09
C SER A 377 -6.29 -8.85 9.49
N THR A 378 -7.06 -9.29 10.49
CA THR A 378 -7.03 -8.73 11.86
C THR A 378 -6.09 -9.47 12.81
N LEU A 379 -5.72 -10.71 12.46
CA LEU A 379 -4.74 -11.53 13.19
C LEU A 379 -3.38 -11.59 12.46
N ALA A 380 -3.19 -10.85 11.36
CA ALA A 380 -1.89 -10.77 10.69
C ALA A 380 -0.81 -10.31 11.70
N PRO A 381 0.26 -11.08 11.94
CA PRO A 381 1.27 -10.74 12.97
C PRO A 381 1.97 -9.40 12.74
N THR A 382 2.02 -8.95 11.49
CA THR A 382 2.57 -7.65 11.07
C THR A 382 1.68 -6.45 11.46
N GLN A 383 0.43 -6.67 11.86
CA GLN A 383 -0.50 -5.65 12.33
C GLN A 383 -0.92 -5.87 13.80
N ASN A 384 -1.10 -7.13 14.20
CA ASN A 384 -1.57 -7.52 15.53
C ASN A 384 -0.75 -8.72 16.07
N PRO A 385 0.50 -8.50 16.50
CA PRO A 385 1.38 -9.57 16.95
C PRO A 385 0.87 -10.29 18.20
N LEU A 386 0.21 -9.57 19.12
CA LEU A 386 -0.34 -10.15 20.35
C LEU A 386 -1.55 -11.05 20.05
N GLY A 387 -2.54 -10.57 19.29
CA GLY A 387 -3.69 -11.40 18.90
C GLY A 387 -3.31 -12.61 18.06
N ALA A 388 -2.28 -12.49 17.21
CA ALA A 388 -1.72 -13.63 16.49
C ALA A 388 -1.09 -14.68 17.43
N GLN A 389 -0.38 -14.23 18.46
CA GLN A 389 0.26 -15.10 19.46
C GLN A 389 -0.79 -15.79 20.35
N ASP A 390 -1.78 -15.05 20.86
CA ASP A 390 -2.88 -15.62 21.65
C ASP A 390 -3.61 -16.71 20.86
N ARG A 391 -3.92 -16.45 19.58
CA ARG A 391 -4.53 -17.43 18.69
C ARG A 391 -3.63 -18.64 18.44
N ALA A 392 -2.32 -18.45 18.28
CA ALA A 392 -1.36 -19.56 18.17
C ALA A 392 -1.34 -20.44 19.44
N PHE A 393 -1.52 -19.84 20.62
CA PHE A 393 -1.60 -20.59 21.88
C PHE A 393 -2.88 -21.42 21.98
N GLU A 394 -4.01 -20.95 21.47
CA GLU A 394 -5.24 -21.76 21.34
C GLU A 394 -5.04 -22.97 20.41
N VAL A 395 -4.33 -22.78 19.29
CA VAL A 395 -3.97 -23.88 18.36
C VAL A 395 -3.10 -24.93 19.05
N ILE A 396 -2.12 -24.50 19.86
CA ILE A 396 -1.28 -25.41 20.66
C ILE A 396 -2.13 -26.20 21.68
N ASP A 397 -3.11 -25.58 22.35
CA ASP A 397 -4.01 -26.31 23.24
C ASP A 397 -4.88 -27.32 22.47
N ASN A 398 -5.41 -26.95 21.29
CA ASN A 398 -6.16 -27.85 20.41
C ASN A 398 -5.34 -29.09 20.03
N MET A 399 -4.08 -28.91 19.59
CA MET A 399 -3.17 -29.99 19.23
C MET A 399 -2.85 -30.90 20.42
N ARG A 400 -2.72 -30.35 21.63
CA ARG A 400 -2.53 -31.15 22.84
C ARG A 400 -3.79 -31.95 23.18
N GLU A 401 -4.98 -31.33 23.09
CA GLU A 401 -6.26 -32.01 23.35
C GLU A 401 -6.53 -33.19 22.40
N THR A 402 -6.12 -33.08 21.14
CA THR A 402 -6.22 -34.18 20.16
C THR A 402 -5.12 -35.23 20.30
N GLY A 403 -4.12 -35.00 21.17
CA GLY A 403 -2.96 -35.88 21.33
C GLY A 403 -1.94 -35.78 20.19
N ASP A 404 -1.99 -34.70 19.40
CA ASP A 404 -1.08 -34.45 18.29
C ASP A 404 0.31 -34.00 18.74
N ILE A 405 0.41 -33.41 19.93
CA ILE A 405 1.65 -33.02 20.63
C ILE A 405 1.58 -33.36 22.11
N THR A 406 2.74 -33.52 22.74
CA THR A 406 2.88 -33.74 24.18
C THR A 406 2.74 -32.44 24.99
N ASP A 407 2.43 -32.57 26.28
CA ASP A 407 2.49 -31.48 27.26
C ASP A 407 3.87 -30.78 27.32
N PHE A 408 4.95 -31.48 26.97
CA PHE A 408 6.29 -30.89 26.92
C PHE A 408 6.45 -29.97 25.70
N GLU A 409 6.13 -30.48 24.50
CA GLU A 409 6.18 -29.70 23.25
C GLU A 409 5.25 -28.49 23.30
N ALA A 410 4.04 -28.63 23.87
CA ALA A 410 3.11 -27.53 24.07
C ALA A 410 3.69 -26.41 24.96
N ARG A 411 4.45 -26.76 26.01
CA ARG A 411 5.15 -25.77 26.86
C ARG A 411 6.34 -25.13 26.15
N GLU A 412 7.14 -25.90 25.42
CA GLU A 412 8.30 -25.36 24.70
C GLU A 412 7.91 -24.46 23.53
N ALA A 413 6.86 -24.79 22.78
CA ALA A 413 6.31 -23.93 21.73
C ALA A 413 5.76 -22.59 22.28
N ARG A 414 5.21 -22.60 23.51
CA ARG A 414 4.74 -21.38 24.21
C ARG A 414 5.87 -20.49 24.71
N LYS A 415 6.96 -21.07 25.19
CA LYS A 415 8.16 -20.33 25.62
C LYS A 415 8.92 -19.70 24.46
N ASN A 416 8.84 -20.30 23.28
CA ASN A 416 9.57 -19.90 22.08
C ASN A 416 8.59 -19.45 20.97
N PRO A 417 7.88 -18.33 21.15
CA PRO A 417 6.95 -17.81 20.15
C PRO A 417 7.69 -17.37 18.87
N PRO A 418 7.01 -17.34 17.71
CA PRO A 418 7.64 -16.98 16.45
C PRO A 418 8.19 -15.54 16.41
N VAL A 419 9.38 -15.38 15.84
CA VAL A 419 9.93 -14.06 15.52
C VAL A 419 9.43 -13.64 14.14
N ILE A 420 8.64 -12.57 14.08
CA ILE A 420 8.10 -12.06 12.82
C ILE A 420 9.18 -11.28 12.06
N ALA A 421 9.38 -11.63 10.79
CA ALA A 421 10.23 -10.89 9.88
C ALA A 421 9.74 -9.43 9.75
N THR A 422 10.57 -8.48 10.15
CA THR A 422 10.21 -7.05 10.11
C THR A 422 10.23 -6.55 8.67
N GLY A 423 9.04 -6.36 8.10
CA GLY A 423 8.80 -5.92 6.70
C GLY A 423 9.21 -4.49 6.37
N ALA A 424 10.26 -3.95 6.99
CA ALA A 424 10.79 -2.61 6.74
C ALA A 424 11.35 -2.41 5.31
N ALA A 425 11.50 -3.48 4.51
CA ALA A 425 12.12 -3.44 3.19
C ALA A 425 11.25 -2.81 2.08
N ASN A 426 9.92 -2.78 2.21
CA ASN A 426 9.02 -2.55 1.07
C ASN A 426 8.38 -1.15 1.00
N ASN A 427 8.55 -0.30 2.02
CA ASN A 427 7.94 1.03 2.05
C ASN A 427 8.57 1.98 1.01
N ASP A 428 9.90 1.94 0.89
CA ASP A 428 10.68 2.85 0.05
C ASP A 428 10.38 2.67 -1.45
N ILE A 429 9.86 1.50 -1.85
CA ILE A 429 9.58 1.14 -3.26
C ILE A 429 8.16 1.54 -3.67
N GLY A 430 7.30 1.96 -2.72
CA GLY A 430 5.86 2.13 -2.94
C GLY A 430 5.46 3.02 -4.13
N TRP A 431 6.08 4.19 -4.28
CA TRP A 431 5.80 5.10 -5.41
C TRP A 431 6.31 4.58 -6.75
N PHE A 432 7.47 3.90 -6.76
CA PHE A 432 8.02 3.27 -7.96
C PHE A 432 7.14 2.09 -8.39
N PHE A 433 6.64 1.30 -7.43
CA PHE A 433 5.70 0.22 -7.68
C PHE A 433 4.47 0.71 -8.44
N ASP A 434 3.80 1.75 -7.95
CA ASP A 434 2.60 2.30 -8.60
C ASP A 434 2.93 2.80 -10.02
N PHE A 435 4.03 3.54 -10.16
CA PHE A 435 4.50 4.08 -11.43
C PHE A 435 4.77 3.01 -12.50
N VAL A 436 5.40 1.88 -12.14
CA VAL A 436 5.62 0.79 -13.10
C VAL A 436 4.41 -0.12 -13.26
N ALA A 437 3.61 -0.35 -12.22
CA ALA A 437 2.40 -1.18 -12.30
C ALA A 437 1.34 -0.56 -13.22
N GLU A 438 1.16 0.76 -13.17
CA GLU A 438 0.27 1.50 -14.08
C GLU A 438 0.75 1.32 -15.54
N LYS A 439 2.02 1.60 -15.81
CA LYS A 439 2.62 1.47 -17.16
C LYS A 439 2.61 0.01 -17.65
N ALA A 440 2.87 -0.95 -16.78
CA ALA A 440 2.91 -2.37 -17.13
C ALA A 440 1.55 -2.90 -17.58
N ARG A 441 0.44 -2.49 -16.94
CA ARG A 441 -0.91 -2.86 -17.36
C ARG A 441 -1.23 -2.39 -18.79
N VAL A 442 -0.78 -1.19 -19.16
CA VAL A 442 -0.95 -0.66 -20.52
C VAL A 442 -0.07 -1.41 -21.53
N LEU A 443 1.15 -1.80 -21.14
CA LEU A 443 2.12 -2.47 -22.02
C LEU A 443 1.87 -3.98 -22.20
N ALA A 444 1.32 -4.66 -21.19
CA ALA A 444 1.04 -6.10 -21.22
C ALA A 444 -0.25 -6.47 -21.97
N GLY A 445 -1.17 -5.50 -22.11
CA GLY A 445 -2.47 -5.69 -22.77
C GLY A 445 -3.56 -6.31 -21.89
N PRO A 446 -4.81 -6.33 -22.36
CA PRO A 446 -5.94 -6.90 -21.62
C PRO A 446 -5.80 -8.42 -21.47
N GLY A 447 -6.03 -8.93 -20.26
CA GLY A 447 -6.01 -10.37 -19.93
C GLY A 447 -4.79 -10.86 -19.17
N ALA A 448 -3.79 -10.01 -18.92
CA ALA A 448 -2.66 -10.35 -18.06
C ALA A 448 -3.07 -10.34 -16.57
N ILE A 449 -3.30 -11.52 -16.00
CA ILE A 449 -3.74 -11.70 -14.59
C ILE A 449 -2.52 -11.60 -13.65
N ASP A 450 -1.56 -12.50 -13.80
CA ASP A 450 -0.32 -12.50 -13.02
C ASP A 450 0.83 -12.02 -13.91
N ILE A 451 1.52 -10.95 -13.50
CA ILE A 451 2.65 -10.37 -14.24
C ILE A 451 3.89 -10.21 -13.38
N VAL A 452 5.05 -10.52 -13.96
CA VAL A 452 6.36 -10.19 -13.41
C VAL A 452 6.94 -9.06 -14.25
N ILE A 453 7.30 -7.96 -13.59
CA ILE A 453 7.81 -6.73 -14.21
C ILE A 453 9.30 -6.63 -13.89
N ALA A 454 10.14 -6.90 -14.89
CA ALA A 454 11.57 -6.62 -14.78
C ALA A 454 11.81 -5.12 -14.97
N THR A 455 12.49 -4.49 -14.01
CA THR A 455 12.68 -3.03 -13.98
C THR A 455 14.13 -2.59 -14.05
N THR A 456 14.34 -1.28 -14.10
CA THR A 456 15.66 -0.64 -14.06
C THR A 456 16.14 -0.26 -12.66
N LEU A 457 15.28 -0.42 -11.64
CA LEU A 457 15.54 0.04 -10.28
C LEU A 457 16.80 -0.60 -9.72
N ASP A 458 17.54 0.15 -8.91
CA ASP A 458 18.64 -0.36 -8.09
C ASP A 458 18.25 -0.25 -6.62
N GLN A 459 18.08 -1.38 -5.93
CA GLN A 459 17.64 -1.40 -4.52
C GLN A 459 18.53 -0.55 -3.60
N LYS A 460 19.85 -0.54 -3.86
CA LYS A 460 20.78 0.22 -3.03
C LYS A 460 20.57 1.72 -3.25
N LEU A 461 20.51 2.14 -4.51
CA LEU A 461 20.28 3.55 -4.85
C LEU A 461 18.89 4.03 -4.41
N GLN A 462 17.88 3.18 -4.46
CA GLN A 462 16.54 3.49 -3.94
C GLN A 462 16.56 3.78 -2.43
N ARG A 463 17.23 2.91 -1.65
CA ARG A 463 17.35 3.07 -0.21
C ARG A 463 18.21 4.29 0.16
N ASP A 464 19.35 4.46 -0.51
CA ASP A 464 20.22 5.62 -0.33
C ASP A 464 19.48 6.94 -0.66
N ALA A 465 18.64 6.94 -1.71
CA ALA A 465 17.79 8.08 -2.07
C ALA A 465 16.72 8.39 -1.01
N GLN A 466 16.06 7.38 -0.44
CA GLN A 466 15.07 7.60 0.63
C GLN A 466 15.74 8.15 1.90
N ILE A 467 16.92 7.63 2.25
CA ILE A 467 17.73 8.14 3.37
C ILE A 467 18.17 9.58 3.12
N ALA A 468 18.60 9.91 1.90
CA ALA A 468 18.99 11.28 1.54
C ALA A 468 17.80 12.25 1.65
N VAL A 469 16.64 11.91 1.08
CA VAL A 469 15.42 12.74 1.19
C VAL A 469 15.00 12.92 2.65
N ASN A 470 14.96 11.84 3.44
CA ASN A 470 14.52 11.93 4.83
C ASN A 470 15.51 12.71 5.70
N SER A 471 16.83 12.53 5.53
CA SER A 471 17.83 13.26 6.31
C SER A 471 17.80 14.77 6.07
N VAL A 472 17.55 15.22 4.82
CA VAL A 472 17.32 16.63 4.51
C VAL A 472 16.03 17.14 5.15
N LEU A 473 14.91 16.40 5.03
CA LEU A 473 13.63 16.80 5.61
C LEU A 473 13.64 16.83 7.15
N ASP A 474 14.42 16.00 7.82
CA ASP A 474 14.57 15.99 9.28
C ASP A 474 15.29 17.24 9.82
N VAL A 475 16.06 17.92 8.97
CA VAL A 475 16.68 19.23 9.21
C VAL A 475 15.75 20.35 8.75
N ASP A 476 15.33 20.33 7.48
CA ASP A 476 14.57 21.41 6.85
C ASP A 476 13.17 21.61 7.46
N ALA A 477 12.50 20.54 7.93
CA ALA A 477 11.23 20.70 8.64
C ALA A 477 11.35 21.57 9.91
N LYS A 478 12.55 21.68 10.50
CA LYS A 478 12.84 22.53 11.67
C LYS A 478 13.31 23.93 11.30
N VAL A 479 13.88 24.12 10.09
CA VAL A 479 14.53 25.38 9.67
C VAL A 479 13.64 26.18 8.71
N SER A 480 13.10 25.53 7.68
CA SER A 480 12.31 26.14 6.60
C SER A 480 10.84 25.71 6.60
N GLY A 481 10.46 24.73 7.42
CA GLY A 481 9.12 24.15 7.47
C GLY A 481 8.81 23.22 6.29
N ALA A 482 9.82 22.77 5.54
CA ALA A 482 9.62 21.83 4.44
C ALA A 482 9.25 20.43 4.97
N LEU A 483 8.00 20.03 4.78
CA LEU A 483 7.48 18.73 5.27
C LEU A 483 7.58 17.59 4.25
N GLN A 484 7.94 17.87 3.00
CA GLN A 484 7.91 16.94 1.87
C GLN A 484 9.04 17.22 0.89
N GLY A 485 9.59 16.16 0.30
CA GLY A 485 10.63 16.19 -0.74
C GLY A 485 10.35 15.15 -1.82
N ALA A 486 11.14 15.17 -2.88
CA ALA A 486 11.08 14.20 -3.97
C ALA A 486 12.47 14.03 -4.59
N LEU A 487 12.75 12.85 -5.13
CA LEU A 487 13.99 12.54 -5.83
C LEU A 487 13.68 11.58 -6.99
N ILE A 488 14.27 11.81 -8.15
CA ILE A 488 14.32 10.82 -9.23
C ILE A 488 15.74 10.78 -9.78
N ALA A 489 16.28 9.58 -9.96
CA ALA A 489 17.63 9.36 -10.45
C ALA A 489 17.57 8.56 -11.76
N TYR A 490 18.23 9.09 -12.79
CA TYR A 490 18.40 8.44 -14.08
C TYR A 490 19.85 8.03 -14.30
N ASP A 491 20.02 6.95 -15.06
CA ASP A 491 21.28 6.61 -15.73
C ASP A 491 21.34 7.28 -17.12
N ASN A 492 22.51 7.31 -17.76
CA ASN A 492 22.70 7.99 -19.05
C ASN A 492 21.82 7.41 -20.17
N ASP A 493 21.48 6.11 -20.12
CA ASP A 493 20.59 5.43 -21.07
C ASP A 493 19.09 5.73 -20.85
N GLY A 494 18.75 6.49 -19.82
CA GLY A 494 17.38 6.84 -19.41
C GLY A 494 16.74 5.88 -18.42
N ALA A 495 17.48 4.89 -17.92
CA ALA A 495 16.99 3.96 -16.91
C ALA A 495 16.71 4.69 -15.58
N VAL A 496 15.48 4.58 -15.05
CA VAL A 496 15.17 5.05 -13.69
C VAL A 496 15.87 4.13 -12.68
N ARG A 497 16.85 4.68 -11.94
CA ARG A 497 17.61 3.93 -10.92
C ARG A 497 17.01 4.06 -9.53
N ALA A 498 16.41 5.22 -9.21
CA ALA A 498 15.70 5.47 -7.96
C ALA A 498 14.55 6.49 -8.16
N MET A 499 13.50 6.40 -7.35
CA MET A 499 12.34 7.29 -7.35
C MET A 499 11.72 7.38 -5.95
N VAL A 500 11.74 8.57 -5.35
CA VAL A 500 11.14 8.89 -4.05
C VAL A 500 10.08 9.98 -4.25
N GLY A 501 8.83 9.69 -3.87
CA GLY A 501 7.67 10.57 -4.08
C GLY A 501 7.26 11.42 -2.86
N GLY A 502 7.94 11.26 -1.73
CA GLY A 502 7.60 11.92 -0.45
C GLY A 502 8.46 11.43 0.71
N ARG A 503 8.07 11.82 1.94
CA ARG A 503 8.73 11.39 3.18
C ARG A 503 8.38 9.96 3.60
N SER A 504 7.12 9.58 3.42
CA SER A 504 6.56 8.26 3.78
C SER A 504 5.46 7.87 2.80
N TYR A 505 5.60 6.70 2.17
CA TYR A 505 4.61 6.18 1.23
C TYR A 505 3.31 5.77 1.94
N ILE A 506 3.41 5.28 3.18
CA ILE A 506 2.27 4.90 4.02
C ILE A 506 1.40 6.13 4.34
N GLU A 507 2.03 7.29 4.58
CA GLU A 507 1.32 8.54 4.86
C GLU A 507 0.80 9.23 3.59
N SER A 508 1.53 9.14 2.47
CA SER A 508 1.19 9.87 1.25
C SER A 508 1.65 9.14 -0.01
N GLN A 509 0.72 8.42 -0.65
CA GLN A 509 0.94 7.72 -1.93
C GLN A 509 1.08 8.67 -3.14
N PHE A 510 0.79 9.97 -2.97
CA PHE A 510 0.96 10.98 -4.03
C PHE A 510 2.44 11.12 -4.41
N ASN A 511 2.78 10.77 -5.66
CA ASN A 511 4.16 10.69 -6.11
C ASN A 511 4.64 12.06 -6.60
N ARG A 512 5.35 12.80 -5.73
CA ARG A 512 5.83 14.15 -6.07
C ARG A 512 6.94 14.17 -7.13
N ALA A 513 7.57 13.04 -7.45
CA ALA A 513 8.54 12.99 -8.55
C ALA A 513 7.85 13.07 -9.92
N THR A 514 6.67 12.46 -10.08
CA THR A 514 6.02 12.25 -11.39
C THR A 514 4.67 12.95 -11.52
N GLN A 515 3.97 13.25 -10.42
CA GLN A 515 2.62 13.83 -10.41
C GLN A 515 2.61 15.31 -9.96
N ALA A 516 3.54 15.73 -9.10
CA ALA A 516 3.56 17.11 -8.63
C ALA A 516 4.16 18.04 -9.68
N LYS A 517 3.32 18.92 -10.25
CA LYS A 517 3.78 20.02 -11.09
C LYS A 517 4.24 21.19 -10.22
N ARG A 518 5.44 21.71 -10.48
CA ARG A 518 6.06 22.86 -9.80
C ARG A 518 6.74 23.75 -10.85
N GLN A 519 7.02 25.00 -10.49
CA GLN A 519 7.85 25.86 -11.33
C GLN A 519 9.31 25.38 -11.25
N PRO A 520 9.98 25.03 -12.38
CA PRO A 520 11.40 24.69 -12.39
C PRO A 520 12.32 25.81 -11.90
N GLY A 521 11.86 27.07 -12.01
CA GLY A 521 12.68 28.23 -11.67
C GLY A 521 13.97 28.28 -12.50
N SER A 522 15.08 28.63 -11.83
CA SER A 522 16.39 28.73 -12.49
C SER A 522 16.92 27.41 -13.07
N ALA A 523 16.39 26.24 -12.66
CA ALA A 523 16.76 24.96 -13.27
C ALA A 523 16.29 24.81 -14.72
N PHE A 524 15.46 25.73 -15.24
CA PHE A 524 15.15 25.76 -16.67
C PHE A 524 16.20 26.50 -17.52
N LYS A 525 17.03 27.37 -16.91
CA LYS A 525 18.00 28.21 -17.65
C LYS A 525 18.98 27.43 -18.54
N PRO A 526 19.49 26.23 -18.18
CA PRO A 526 20.36 25.47 -19.07
C PRO A 526 19.72 25.12 -20.42
N ILE A 527 18.39 24.93 -20.45
CA ILE A 527 17.62 24.69 -21.69
C ILE A 527 17.57 25.97 -22.55
N VAL A 528 17.42 27.14 -21.91
CA VAL A 528 17.49 28.46 -22.58
C VAL A 528 18.87 28.68 -23.20
N TYR A 529 19.94 28.36 -22.46
CA TYR A 529 21.31 28.51 -22.96
C TYR A 529 21.67 27.48 -24.03
N ALA A 530 21.18 26.24 -23.93
CA ALA A 530 21.31 25.21 -24.97
C ALA A 530 20.70 25.67 -26.30
N ALA A 531 19.46 26.20 -26.26
CA ALA A 531 18.83 26.82 -27.42
C ALA A 531 19.63 28.03 -27.93
N GLY A 532 20.24 28.81 -27.02
CA GLY A 532 21.15 29.90 -27.34
C GLY A 532 22.39 29.45 -28.14
N PHE A 533 23.08 28.42 -27.67
CA PHE A 533 24.29 27.89 -28.30
C PHE A 533 24.02 27.27 -29.67
N GLU A 534 22.93 26.52 -29.80
CA GLU A 534 22.44 26.01 -31.10
C GLU A 534 22.15 27.14 -32.11
N ASN A 535 21.83 28.34 -31.62
CA ASN A 535 21.55 29.52 -32.44
C ASN A 535 22.75 30.49 -32.51
N GLY A 536 23.97 29.97 -32.40
CA GLY A 536 25.21 30.70 -32.69
C GLY A 536 25.74 31.56 -31.54
N LEU A 537 25.15 31.51 -30.35
CA LEU A 537 25.81 31.99 -29.14
C LEU A 537 26.88 30.99 -28.68
N THR A 538 27.71 31.41 -27.74
CA THR A 538 28.79 30.59 -27.16
C THR A 538 28.91 30.88 -25.67
N PRO A 539 29.56 30.02 -24.87
CA PRO A 539 29.90 30.33 -23.47
C PRO A 539 30.68 31.65 -23.28
N SER A 540 31.38 32.14 -24.31
CA SER A 540 32.11 33.40 -24.31
C SER A 540 31.31 34.62 -24.78
N SER A 541 30.10 34.42 -25.32
CA SER A 541 29.24 35.51 -25.78
C SER A 541 28.89 36.46 -24.63
N ARG A 542 28.99 37.77 -24.88
CA ARG A 542 28.76 38.82 -23.87
C ARG A 542 27.33 39.36 -23.93
N PHE A 543 26.76 39.55 -22.75
CA PHE A 543 25.50 40.25 -22.50
C PHE A 543 25.73 41.29 -21.38
N VAL A 544 24.77 42.19 -21.18
CA VAL A 544 24.84 43.21 -20.12
C VAL A 544 23.78 42.88 -19.06
N ASP A 545 24.22 42.58 -17.85
CA ASP A 545 23.35 42.47 -16.69
C ASP A 545 22.94 43.88 -16.23
N GLN A 546 21.72 44.27 -16.55
CA GLN A 546 21.10 45.58 -16.31
C GLN A 546 19.57 45.44 -16.20
N PRO A 547 18.83 46.46 -15.71
CA PRO A 547 17.37 46.47 -15.80
C PRO A 547 16.90 46.29 -17.24
N ILE A 548 15.90 45.44 -17.44
CA ILE A 548 15.24 45.21 -18.74
C ILE A 548 13.73 45.35 -18.59
N ASP A 549 13.05 45.71 -19.67
CA ASP A 549 11.59 45.84 -19.76
C ASP A 549 11.12 45.03 -20.97
N ILE A 550 10.35 43.98 -20.73
CA ILE A 550 9.75 43.14 -21.77
C ILE A 550 8.24 43.33 -21.72
N ALA A 551 7.73 44.25 -22.53
CA ALA A 551 6.31 44.60 -22.63
C ALA A 551 5.65 44.94 -21.27
N GLY A 552 6.35 45.71 -20.42
CA GLY A 552 5.91 46.11 -19.08
C GLY A 552 6.41 45.19 -17.96
N TRP A 553 6.90 43.98 -18.28
CA TRP A 553 7.47 43.08 -17.28
C TRP A 553 8.96 43.37 -17.04
N LYS A 554 9.32 43.63 -15.78
CA LYS A 554 10.67 44.04 -15.34
C LYS A 554 11.28 43.01 -14.39
N PRO A 555 11.90 41.93 -14.91
CA PRO A 555 12.55 40.92 -14.06
C PRO A 555 13.79 41.47 -13.36
N THR A 556 13.97 41.12 -12.09
CA THR A 556 15.18 41.45 -11.31
C THR A 556 16.02 40.20 -11.05
N ASN A 557 17.29 40.40 -10.71
CA ASN A 557 18.13 39.35 -10.14
C ASN A 557 17.76 39.09 -8.67
N TYR A 558 18.05 37.88 -8.16
CA TYR A 558 17.72 37.48 -6.79
C TYR A 558 18.24 38.45 -5.72
N ASP A 559 19.43 39.03 -5.93
CA ASP A 559 20.05 40.01 -5.02
C ASP A 559 19.75 41.48 -5.38
N ASN A 560 18.89 41.72 -6.37
CA ASN A 560 18.55 43.03 -6.94
C ASN A 560 19.77 43.87 -7.40
N LYS A 561 20.92 43.25 -7.67
CA LYS A 561 22.13 43.91 -8.18
C LYS A 561 22.36 43.59 -9.66
N TYR A 562 22.99 44.54 -10.34
CA TYR A 562 23.36 44.47 -11.75
C TYR A 562 24.88 44.51 -11.89
N ARG A 563 25.44 43.62 -12.72
CA ARG A 563 26.89 43.35 -12.82
C ARG A 563 27.52 43.88 -14.11
N GLY A 564 26.75 44.52 -14.98
CA GLY A 564 27.25 45.07 -16.24
C GLY A 564 27.62 43.98 -17.25
N SER A 565 28.62 44.23 -18.10
CA SER A 565 28.94 43.31 -19.20
C SER A 565 29.69 42.06 -18.72
N MET A 566 29.10 40.89 -18.94
CA MET A 566 29.63 39.58 -18.55
C MET A 566 29.36 38.52 -19.62
N ARG A 567 30.07 37.39 -19.55
CA ARG A 567 29.93 36.24 -20.45
C ARG A 567 28.75 35.36 -20.05
N ILE A 568 28.19 34.58 -20.98
CA ILE A 568 27.16 33.57 -20.67
C ILE A 568 27.66 32.59 -19.60
N SER A 569 28.90 32.10 -19.70
CA SER A 569 29.57 31.28 -18.68
C SER A 569 29.40 31.85 -17.26
N GLU A 570 29.80 33.11 -17.07
CA GLU A 570 29.69 33.83 -15.78
C GLU A 570 28.22 34.05 -15.36
N ALA A 571 27.31 34.18 -16.33
CA ALA A 571 25.89 34.39 -16.09
C ALA A 571 25.16 33.10 -15.67
N VAL A 572 25.59 31.95 -16.19
CA VAL A 572 25.14 30.61 -15.76
C VAL A 572 25.63 30.33 -14.34
N ALA A 573 26.94 30.47 -14.10
CA ALA A 573 27.58 30.27 -12.79
C ALA A 573 26.91 31.08 -11.67
N LYS A 574 26.48 32.31 -11.96
CA LYS A 574 25.81 33.22 -11.00
C LYS A 574 24.28 33.20 -11.11
N SER A 575 23.71 32.35 -11.98
CA SER A 575 22.28 32.24 -12.27
C SER A 575 21.58 33.60 -12.51
N ILE A 576 22.18 34.47 -13.33
CA ILE A 576 21.66 35.81 -13.62
C ILE A 576 20.32 35.72 -14.38
N ASN A 577 19.30 36.44 -13.90
CA ASN A 577 17.94 36.39 -14.46
C ASN A 577 17.84 37.21 -15.75
N THR A 578 18.36 38.44 -15.72
CA THR A 578 18.29 39.40 -16.83
C THR A 578 18.90 38.84 -18.12
N ILE A 579 20.03 38.13 -18.01
CA ILE A 579 20.75 37.54 -19.15
C ILE A 579 20.01 36.32 -19.71
N ALA A 580 19.43 35.46 -18.87
CA ALA A 580 18.61 34.35 -19.35
C ALA A 580 17.41 34.83 -20.18
N VAL A 581 16.74 35.90 -19.71
CA VAL A 581 15.66 36.56 -20.47
C VAL A 581 16.20 37.16 -21.77
N GLN A 582 17.28 37.95 -21.74
CA GLN A 582 17.89 38.52 -22.96
C GLN A 582 18.29 37.46 -24.00
N VAL A 583 18.81 36.30 -23.57
CA VAL A 583 19.12 35.17 -24.48
C VAL A 583 17.85 34.63 -25.12
N SER A 584 16.80 34.36 -24.32
CA SER A 584 15.50 33.89 -24.81
C SER A 584 14.87 34.85 -25.82
N GLU A 585 14.87 36.16 -25.53
CA GLU A 585 14.32 37.17 -26.44
C GLU A 585 15.16 37.30 -27.71
N LYS A 586 16.49 37.25 -27.61
CA LYS A 586 17.41 37.40 -28.76
C LYS A 586 17.28 36.26 -29.78
N ILE A 587 17.08 35.02 -29.34
CA ILE A 587 16.93 33.86 -30.23
C ILE A 587 15.47 33.60 -30.63
N GLY A 588 14.52 34.16 -29.87
CA GLY A 588 13.09 33.93 -29.96
C GLY A 588 12.62 32.79 -29.05
N ARG A 589 11.64 33.10 -28.19
CA ARG A 589 11.01 32.17 -27.21
C ARG A 589 10.61 30.82 -27.80
N LYS A 590 10.15 30.81 -29.07
CA LYS A 590 9.77 29.58 -29.78
C LYS A 590 10.90 28.55 -29.82
N LYS A 591 12.16 28.98 -30.01
CA LYS A 591 13.32 28.08 -30.10
C LYS A 591 13.67 27.47 -28.74
N VAL A 592 13.49 28.22 -27.66
CA VAL A 592 13.61 27.71 -26.28
C VAL A 592 12.59 26.59 -26.03
N ILE A 593 11.35 26.78 -26.51
CA ILE A 593 10.29 25.78 -26.41
C ILE A 593 10.60 24.57 -27.29
N GLU A 594 11.04 24.75 -28.53
CA GLU A 594 11.45 23.68 -29.45
C GLU A 594 12.63 22.85 -28.90
N MET A 595 13.57 23.48 -28.20
CA MET A 595 14.63 22.78 -27.44
C MET A 595 14.03 21.97 -26.27
N ALA A 596 13.18 22.58 -25.44
CA ALA A 596 12.51 21.88 -24.33
C ALA A 596 11.68 20.67 -24.80
N ARG A 597 10.99 20.77 -25.95
CA ARG A 597 10.24 19.67 -26.57
C ARG A 597 11.16 18.54 -27.04
N ARG A 598 12.30 18.85 -27.67
CA ARG A 598 13.30 17.82 -28.07
C ARG A 598 13.95 17.12 -26.88
N LEU A 599 14.14 17.84 -25.77
CA LEU A 599 14.59 17.30 -24.49
C LEU A 599 13.51 16.47 -23.74
N GLY A 600 12.32 16.30 -24.33
CA GLY A 600 11.27 15.43 -23.79
C GLY A 600 10.30 16.08 -22.80
N MET A 601 10.37 17.40 -22.56
CA MET A 601 9.39 18.09 -21.72
C MET A 601 8.03 18.14 -22.41
N SER A 602 6.99 17.57 -21.78
CA SER A 602 5.64 17.46 -22.33
C SER A 602 4.66 18.48 -21.74
N SER A 603 4.93 18.97 -20.53
CA SER A 603 4.16 20.01 -19.83
C SER A 603 3.95 21.28 -20.67
N GLU A 604 2.89 22.01 -20.39
CA GLU A 604 2.53 23.23 -21.12
C GLU A 604 3.53 24.35 -20.83
N ILE A 605 3.96 25.06 -21.89
CA ILE A 605 4.90 26.19 -21.80
C ILE A 605 4.26 27.37 -22.54
N PRO A 606 3.90 28.47 -21.85
CA PRO A 606 3.18 29.59 -22.45
C PRO A 606 4.10 30.42 -23.36
N ALA A 607 4.00 30.21 -24.66
CA ALA A 607 4.86 30.87 -25.66
C ALA A 607 4.78 32.41 -25.67
N GLY A 608 3.66 32.97 -25.19
CA GLY A 608 3.44 34.41 -25.06
C GLY A 608 4.20 35.08 -23.91
N GLU A 609 4.80 34.33 -22.99
CA GLU A 609 5.37 34.86 -21.74
C GLU A 609 6.90 34.91 -21.74
N ALA A 610 7.48 36.05 -21.38
CA ALA A 610 8.93 36.18 -21.19
C ALA A 610 9.45 35.43 -19.94
N GLY A 611 8.55 35.16 -18.98
CA GLY A 611 8.83 34.41 -17.75
C GLY A 611 9.29 32.96 -17.98
N ILE A 612 9.07 32.39 -19.17
CA ILE A 612 9.53 31.02 -19.48
C ILE A 612 11.06 30.88 -19.30
N ALA A 613 11.83 31.92 -19.59
CA ALA A 613 13.30 31.90 -19.47
C ALA A 613 13.78 31.74 -18.02
N LEU A 614 12.91 31.98 -17.05
CA LEU A 614 13.14 31.83 -15.61
C LEU A 614 12.39 30.63 -15.02
N GLY A 615 11.83 29.75 -15.85
CA GLY A 615 11.05 28.59 -15.41
C GLY A 615 9.67 28.96 -14.84
N GLY A 616 9.06 30.05 -15.32
CA GLY A 616 7.75 30.55 -14.89
C GLY A 616 6.53 29.72 -15.34
N PHE A 617 6.69 28.43 -15.57
CA PHE A 617 5.63 27.50 -15.98
C PHE A 617 5.70 26.22 -15.14
N SER A 618 4.65 25.39 -15.15
CA SER A 618 4.55 24.23 -14.26
C SER A 618 4.97 22.92 -14.95
N ALA A 619 5.99 22.24 -14.44
CA ALA A 619 6.48 20.95 -14.93
C ALA A 619 6.71 19.94 -13.79
N THR A 620 6.85 18.66 -14.13
CA THR A 620 7.18 17.59 -13.15
C THR A 620 8.70 17.45 -12.95
N LEU A 621 9.11 16.84 -11.83
CA LEU A 621 10.52 16.51 -11.61
C LEU A 621 11.01 15.43 -12.58
N GLU A 622 10.16 14.47 -12.95
CA GLU A 622 10.41 13.47 -14.00
C GLU A 622 10.86 14.15 -15.31
N GLU A 623 10.08 15.10 -15.82
CA GLU A 623 10.39 15.82 -17.06
C GLU A 623 11.63 16.71 -16.95
N LEU A 624 11.76 17.46 -15.84
CA LEU A 624 12.86 18.40 -15.66
C LEU A 624 14.20 17.64 -15.56
N THR A 625 14.27 16.56 -14.78
CA THR A 625 15.50 15.79 -14.62
C THR A 625 15.82 14.98 -15.88
N ALA A 626 14.81 14.46 -16.58
CA ALA A 626 15.02 13.78 -17.86
C ALA A 626 15.61 14.71 -18.94
N ALA A 627 15.20 15.98 -18.97
CA ALA A 627 15.70 16.98 -19.91
C ALA A 627 17.20 17.30 -19.75
N TYR A 628 17.85 16.87 -18.66
CA TYR A 628 19.29 17.03 -18.45
C TYR A 628 20.12 15.86 -19.00
N ILE A 629 19.54 14.67 -19.21
CA ILE A 629 20.26 13.47 -19.66
C ILE A 629 21.03 13.73 -20.97
N PRO A 630 20.47 14.39 -22.00
CA PRO A 630 21.19 14.64 -23.25
C PRO A 630 22.42 15.56 -23.10
N PHE A 631 22.51 16.38 -22.04
CA PHE A 631 23.72 17.16 -21.77
C PHE A 631 24.86 16.29 -21.22
N ALA A 632 24.51 15.28 -20.40
CA ALA A 632 25.46 14.30 -19.87
C ALA A 632 25.89 13.28 -20.95
N ASP A 633 24.96 12.83 -21.81
CA ASP A 633 25.21 11.82 -22.84
C ASP A 633 25.55 12.42 -24.23
N GLY A 634 26.26 13.56 -24.23
CA GLY A 634 26.88 14.11 -25.45
C GLY A 634 25.92 14.52 -26.58
N GLY A 635 24.67 14.84 -26.27
CA GLY A 635 23.62 15.29 -27.20
C GLY A 635 22.65 14.20 -27.66
N LEU A 636 22.77 12.98 -27.13
CA LEU A 636 21.93 11.85 -27.49
C LEU A 636 20.53 11.94 -26.86
N GLY A 637 19.51 11.72 -27.69
CA GLY A 637 18.11 11.79 -27.34
C GLY A 637 17.64 10.51 -26.67
N VAL A 638 17.41 10.60 -25.37
CA VAL A 638 17.06 9.48 -24.51
C VAL A 638 15.59 9.57 -24.12
N ARG A 639 14.84 8.47 -24.28
CA ARG A 639 13.48 8.33 -23.74
C ARG A 639 13.55 7.58 -22.41
N PRO A 640 13.25 8.23 -21.27
CA PRO A 640 13.30 7.59 -19.96
C PRO A 640 12.43 6.34 -19.87
N TYR A 641 12.90 5.35 -19.12
CA TYR A 641 12.21 4.09 -18.96
C TYR A 641 12.47 3.46 -17.59
N ALA A 642 11.47 2.71 -17.10
CA ALA A 642 11.56 1.98 -15.84
C ALA A 642 11.35 0.46 -15.99
N ILE A 643 10.85 0.00 -17.15
CA ILE A 643 10.51 -1.41 -17.41
C ILE A 643 11.36 -1.92 -18.57
N THR A 644 11.98 -3.09 -18.38
CA THR A 644 12.80 -3.78 -19.40
C THR A 644 12.02 -4.89 -20.10
N SER A 645 11.26 -5.68 -19.34
CA SER A 645 10.31 -6.69 -19.85
C SER A 645 9.19 -6.98 -18.86
N ILE A 646 8.10 -7.55 -19.38
CA ILE A 646 6.97 -8.06 -18.61
C ILE A 646 6.72 -9.50 -19.05
N THR A 647 6.66 -10.43 -18.11
CA THR A 647 6.23 -11.82 -18.35
C THR A 647 4.93 -12.12 -17.61
N ASP A 648 4.24 -13.18 -18.01
CA ASP A 648 3.21 -13.77 -17.15
C ASP A 648 3.81 -14.60 -16.01
N GLY A 649 2.98 -15.06 -15.08
CA GLY A 649 3.37 -15.97 -13.99
C GLY A 649 3.81 -17.37 -14.44
N ARG A 650 3.88 -17.67 -15.74
CA ARG A 650 4.45 -18.89 -16.33
C ARG A 650 5.75 -18.61 -17.11
N GLY A 651 6.28 -17.39 -17.04
CA GLY A 651 7.51 -16.97 -17.71
C GLY A 651 7.36 -16.59 -19.19
N LYS A 652 6.14 -16.62 -19.76
CA LYS A 652 5.91 -16.20 -21.14
C LYS A 652 6.09 -14.68 -21.24
N THR A 653 6.98 -14.21 -22.10
CA THR A 653 7.14 -12.76 -22.35
C THR A 653 5.86 -12.19 -22.97
N LEU A 654 5.23 -11.25 -22.26
CA LEU A 654 4.09 -10.46 -22.73
C LEU A 654 4.57 -9.19 -23.44
N TRP A 655 5.62 -8.56 -22.92
CA TRP A 655 6.20 -7.35 -23.49
C TRP A 655 7.72 -7.28 -23.24
N ARG A 656 8.47 -6.66 -24.14
CA ARG A 656 9.90 -6.37 -23.96
C ARG A 656 10.24 -5.01 -24.59
N ARG A 657 11.05 -4.21 -23.90
CA ARG A 657 11.50 -2.91 -24.41
C ARG A 657 12.36 -3.11 -25.66
N ASN A 658 11.94 -2.49 -26.76
CA ASN A 658 12.77 -2.41 -27.97
C ASN A 658 13.92 -1.42 -27.72
N GLN A 659 15.15 -1.93 -27.65
CA GLN A 659 16.37 -1.13 -27.49
C GLN A 659 16.83 -0.59 -28.85
N LYS A 660 16.25 0.53 -29.29
CA LYS A 660 16.82 1.29 -30.41
C LYS A 660 17.94 2.20 -29.87
N PRO A 661 19.08 2.34 -30.59
CA PRO A 661 20.08 3.34 -30.26
C PRO A 661 19.45 4.74 -30.16
N PRO A 662 19.85 5.57 -29.18
CA PRO A 662 19.33 6.93 -29.06
C PRO A 662 19.72 7.76 -30.28
N ALA A 663 18.77 8.53 -30.82
CA ALA A 663 19.03 9.43 -31.93
C ALA A 663 19.63 10.74 -31.40
N PRO A 664 20.62 11.36 -32.06
CA PRO A 664 21.11 12.68 -31.64
C PRO A 664 19.99 13.73 -31.77
N ILE A 665 19.77 14.52 -30.72
CA ILE A 665 18.77 15.61 -30.70
C ILE A 665 19.40 17.01 -30.66
N MET A 666 20.69 17.08 -30.38
CA MET A 666 21.56 18.25 -30.50
C MET A 666 22.98 17.82 -30.87
N GLU A 667 23.79 18.74 -31.37
CA GLU A 667 25.20 18.45 -31.62
C GLU A 667 25.98 18.20 -30.32
N LYS A 668 26.94 17.28 -30.37
CA LYS A 668 27.85 16.99 -29.25
C LYS A 668 28.59 18.24 -28.75
N LYS A 669 28.89 19.19 -29.65
CA LYS A 669 29.47 20.49 -29.30
C LYS A 669 28.57 21.27 -28.33
N ILE A 670 27.28 21.39 -28.65
CA ILE A 670 26.28 22.13 -27.85
C ILE A 670 26.15 21.47 -26.47
N ALA A 671 26.01 20.14 -26.41
CA ALA A 671 25.97 19.42 -25.13
C ALA A 671 27.24 19.65 -24.29
N THR A 672 28.42 19.66 -24.93
CA THR A 672 29.70 19.96 -24.26
C THR A 672 29.76 21.40 -23.75
N GLU A 673 29.26 22.37 -24.51
CA GLU A 673 29.19 23.78 -24.09
C GLU A 673 28.22 24.00 -22.91
N VAL A 674 27.07 23.31 -22.90
CA VAL A 674 26.13 23.31 -21.75
C VAL A 674 26.78 22.69 -20.52
N THR A 675 27.38 21.50 -20.65
CA THR A 675 28.06 20.82 -19.54
C THR A 675 29.26 21.62 -19.02
N HIS A 676 30.00 22.33 -19.89
CA HIS A 676 31.06 23.23 -19.47
C HIS A 676 30.57 24.41 -18.62
N VAL A 677 29.45 25.06 -18.98
CA VAL A 677 28.90 26.15 -18.16
C VAL A 677 28.21 25.66 -16.89
N LEU A 678 27.66 24.44 -16.88
CA LEU A 678 27.14 23.80 -15.67
C LEU A 678 28.23 23.42 -14.68
N TYR A 679 29.42 23.01 -15.16
CA TYR A 679 30.59 22.76 -14.29
C TYR A 679 31.07 24.02 -13.54
N GLN A 680 30.65 25.23 -13.95
CA GLN A 680 30.96 26.48 -13.25
C GLN A 680 29.95 26.86 -12.16
N VAL A 681 28.90 26.03 -11.96
CA VAL A 681 27.87 26.22 -10.93
C VAL A 681 28.21 25.46 -9.64
N VAL A 682 29.01 24.40 -9.75
CA VAL A 682 29.47 23.50 -8.67
C VAL A 682 30.93 23.75 -8.31
#